data_AF-A0A388P7D3-F1
#
_entry.id   AF-A0A388P7D3-F1
#
_cell.length_a   1.000
_cell.length_b   1.000
_cell.length_c   1.000
_cell.angle_alpha   90.00
_cell.angle_beta   90.00
_cell.angle_gamma   90.00
#
_symmetry.space_group_name_H-M   'P 1'
#
loop_
_entity.id
_entity.type
_entity.pdbx_description
1 polymer ?
#
loop_
_entity_poly.entity_id
_entity_poly.type
_entity_poly.pdbx_seq_one_letter_code
_entity_poly.pdbx_strand_id
1 'polypeptide(L)'
;MDLSLGIAVIDNVVYVSHAPTITKYTDVNRDGKFDPSVDKQETFLTGFGGQDHDHSLHAVVAGPDGKLYINSGNCGAVVTDKAGKTFRVTSNYVDERGGKWPFDARANIGTKSDDGFVWSSGFSGRLNADGTGLEIIGNGYRNSYESVPSSLGDLFQGDNDDSQSCRTSFVLEYGSAGYTTPSGAGYGTVKRPGQPMPRAHWRQDDPDTMDVGDVYGGGSPTGVAVYENGALGTAWEGTLLNCEPSRNTVLAYKLVAQKGTYALNADTRKDLITSNPTRDFQGTDFHKLKTDLSVKPADSIMFRPSDVAVGPDGAIYVADWYDSRVGGHQTLDDTCTGAIYRIAPKGFKSVIPKIDVSTPEGAAAVLRNPAVNVRHLGFNALKGFGAKSLPVVSEILREANPYVAARGVWLLPHLGEEGVTRTKALLKDPNPSLRRLAFQSLRRAGHDTLGIAAELAKDADIAVRRDVATSLRAAPVDKAVPILIELARRLDVSDKNSIAAFGIGSANKQDAVWSAVKSELAKDGAEAWSPEVERIAWLLHPASAVQEFLDRAASTKVSQASRTLAVESLSFVDTKEAALAMIKLCAAGSPSASEAKTWALMRMTGSWAAFDIRTELKNAGVYDAKSIVVNAIQVPEAPAGTYTEQDVLSKTGDAAKGAALALRCIMCHQVNGNGPAYGPELKGWASRQSREALVRALVNPSADIALGYEGVALKLKDGGKIDGRLMSNNDPIVITSTGGITQLVPKDRVAGKEAKMSRSLMMSAEQLGLSAQDVADIAAYLASYK
;
A
#
# COMPACT_ATOMS: atom_id res chain seq x y z
N MET A 1 -28.50 -13.56 -0.73
CA MET A 1 -28.20 -12.55 0.29
C MET A 1 -26.99 -11.82 -0.24
N ASP A 2 -27.08 -10.50 -0.38
CA ASP A 2 -25.89 -9.68 -0.67
C ASP A 2 -25.06 -9.55 0.62
N LEU A 3 -23.75 -9.73 0.52
CA LEU A 3 -22.81 -9.68 1.65
C LEU A 3 -22.55 -8.23 2.07
N SER A 4 -22.86 -7.91 3.32
CA SER A 4 -22.52 -6.60 3.92
C SER A 4 -21.07 -6.63 4.42
N LEU A 5 -20.23 -5.72 3.91
CA LEU A 5 -18.79 -5.67 4.23
C LEU A 5 -18.41 -4.54 5.17
N GLY A 6 -19.32 -3.60 5.44
CA GLY A 6 -19.11 -2.55 6.42
C GLY A 6 -20.41 -1.98 6.97
N ILE A 7 -20.34 -1.50 8.21
CA ILE A 7 -21.46 -0.89 8.92
C ILE A 7 -20.97 0.32 9.71
N ALA A 8 -21.72 1.43 9.65
CA ALA A 8 -21.45 2.62 10.42
C ALA A 8 -22.73 3.16 11.04
N VAL A 9 -22.71 3.35 12.36
CA VAL A 9 -23.86 3.89 13.12
C VAL A 9 -23.51 5.28 13.63
N ILE A 10 -24.20 6.30 13.14
CA ILE A 10 -24.01 7.70 13.50
C ILE A 10 -25.37 8.27 13.90
N ASP A 11 -25.55 8.52 15.20
CA ASP A 11 -26.85 8.87 15.78
C ASP A 11 -27.93 7.82 15.45
N ASN A 12 -29.02 8.22 14.77
CA ASN A 12 -30.08 7.33 14.34
C ASN A 12 -29.95 6.91 12.86
N VAL A 13 -28.78 7.09 12.27
CA VAL A 13 -28.49 6.73 10.88
C VAL A 13 -27.52 5.56 10.82
N VAL A 14 -27.85 4.55 10.01
CA VAL A 14 -27.00 3.38 9.77
C VAL A 14 -26.61 3.36 8.29
N TYR A 15 -25.32 3.41 8.00
CA TYR A 15 -24.78 3.17 6.66
C TYR A 15 -24.34 1.72 6.57
N VAL A 16 -24.79 1.03 5.52
CA VAL A 16 -24.41 -0.35 5.22
C VAL A 16 -23.75 -0.37 3.85
N SER A 17 -22.52 -0.84 3.81
CA SER A 17 -21.73 -0.98 2.59
C SER A 17 -21.87 -2.39 2.02
N HIS A 18 -22.36 -2.49 0.78
CA HIS A 18 -22.33 -3.69 -0.04
C HIS A 18 -22.20 -3.26 -1.49
N ALA A 19 -21.20 -3.71 -2.25
CA ALA A 19 -21.15 -3.32 -3.67
C ALA A 19 -22.42 -3.85 -4.40
N PRO A 20 -23.11 -3.01 -5.21
CA PRO A 20 -22.65 -1.74 -5.77
C PRO A 20 -23.11 -0.48 -5.03
N THR A 21 -23.68 -0.58 -3.83
CA THR A 21 -24.37 0.51 -3.11
C THR A 21 -23.94 0.69 -1.65
N ILE A 22 -23.84 1.95 -1.23
CA ILE A 22 -23.99 2.27 0.20
C ILE A 22 -25.49 2.49 0.43
N THR A 23 -26.10 1.68 1.28
CA THR A 23 -27.47 1.87 1.73
C THR A 23 -27.48 2.66 3.04
N LYS A 24 -28.39 3.63 3.16
CA LYS A 24 -28.59 4.41 4.37
C LYS A 24 -29.96 4.11 4.94
N TYR A 25 -29.98 3.70 6.20
CA TYR A 25 -31.17 3.54 7.02
C TYR A 25 -31.27 4.68 8.02
N THR A 26 -32.48 5.15 8.29
CA THR A 26 -32.76 6.13 9.36
C THR A 26 -33.82 5.54 10.28
N ASP A 27 -33.43 5.28 11.52
CA ASP A 27 -34.30 4.86 12.62
C ASP A 27 -35.05 6.09 13.14
N VAL A 28 -36.28 6.28 12.68
CA VAL A 28 -37.05 7.51 12.91
C VAL A 28 -37.56 7.56 14.35
N ASN A 29 -37.97 6.41 14.91
CA ASN A 29 -38.55 6.34 16.24
C ASN A 29 -37.51 6.04 17.35
N ARG A 30 -36.27 5.70 16.96
CA ARG A 30 -35.12 5.40 17.83
C ARG A 30 -35.31 4.17 18.70
N ASP A 31 -36.02 3.16 18.21
CA ASP A 31 -36.24 1.91 18.93
C ASP A 31 -35.19 0.82 18.63
N GLY A 32 -34.27 1.10 17.70
CA GLY A 32 -33.18 0.20 17.31
C GLY A 32 -33.61 -0.95 16.40
N LYS A 33 -34.81 -0.90 15.82
CA LYS A 33 -35.35 -1.92 14.92
C LYS A 33 -35.84 -1.30 13.63
N PHE A 34 -35.40 -1.85 12.50
CA PHE A 34 -35.89 -1.38 11.21
C PHE A 34 -37.34 -1.82 10.97
N ASP A 35 -38.25 -0.86 10.89
CA ASP A 35 -39.63 -1.02 10.44
C ASP A 35 -39.86 -0.18 9.18
N PRO A 36 -40.04 -0.78 7.98
CA PRO A 36 -40.22 -0.02 6.74
C PRO A 36 -41.50 0.83 6.70
N SER A 37 -42.42 0.70 7.66
CA SER A 37 -43.59 1.57 7.80
C SER A 37 -43.31 2.87 8.58
N VAL A 38 -42.20 2.92 9.33
CA VAL A 38 -41.79 4.06 10.17
C VAL A 38 -40.45 4.64 9.71
N ASP A 39 -39.50 3.76 9.41
CA ASP A 39 -38.12 4.09 9.07
C ASP A 39 -37.91 4.34 7.59
N LYS A 40 -36.74 4.92 7.29
CA LYS A 40 -36.36 5.24 5.92
C LYS A 40 -35.19 4.38 5.48
N GLN A 41 -35.27 3.87 4.26
CA GLN A 41 -34.17 3.25 3.54
C GLN A 41 -33.95 3.99 2.22
N GLU A 42 -32.72 4.42 1.97
CA GLU A 42 -32.34 5.09 0.72
C GLU A 42 -30.98 4.59 0.20
N THR A 43 -30.81 4.58 -1.12
CA THR A 43 -29.46 4.44 -1.71
C THR A 43 -28.70 5.73 -1.45
N PHE A 44 -27.65 5.66 -0.64
CA PHE A 44 -26.80 6.81 -0.32
C PHE A 44 -25.86 7.14 -1.48
N LEU A 45 -25.14 6.13 -1.97
CA LEU A 45 -24.28 6.18 -3.15
C LEU A 45 -24.34 4.85 -3.89
N THR A 46 -24.04 4.86 -5.19
CA THR A 46 -23.94 3.67 -6.03
C THR A 46 -22.78 3.79 -7.02
N GLY A 47 -22.45 2.68 -7.69
CA GLY A 47 -21.43 2.64 -8.74
C GLY A 47 -20.13 1.98 -8.32
N PHE A 48 -20.13 1.17 -7.25
CA PHE A 48 -18.94 0.42 -6.82
C PHE A 48 -18.89 -0.95 -7.52
N GLY A 49 -17.69 -1.38 -7.96
CA GLY A 49 -17.50 -2.68 -8.60
C GLY A 49 -17.40 -3.84 -7.60
N GLY A 50 -17.51 -5.08 -8.10
CA GLY A 50 -17.32 -6.30 -7.31
C GLY A 50 -18.46 -6.65 -6.37
N GLN A 51 -19.65 -6.95 -6.88
CA GLN A 51 -20.75 -7.48 -6.05
C GLN A 51 -20.30 -8.76 -5.33
N ASP A 52 -20.61 -8.85 -4.03
CA ASP A 52 -20.30 -9.99 -3.17
C ASP A 52 -18.81 -10.39 -3.19
N HIS A 53 -17.92 -9.40 -3.34
CA HIS A 53 -16.48 -9.60 -3.41
C HIS A 53 -15.77 -8.97 -2.21
N ASP A 54 -14.85 -9.72 -1.60
CA ASP A 54 -14.01 -9.33 -0.47
C ASP A 54 -13.01 -8.19 -0.75
N HIS A 55 -12.92 -7.71 -2.00
CA HIS A 55 -12.09 -6.59 -2.45
C HIS A 55 -12.92 -5.34 -2.79
N SER A 56 -14.22 -5.35 -2.48
CA SER A 56 -15.17 -4.35 -2.96
C SER A 56 -15.29 -3.15 -2.02
N LEU A 57 -16.52 -2.74 -1.69
CA LEU A 57 -16.84 -1.56 -0.90
C LEU A 57 -16.94 -1.93 0.58
N HIS A 58 -16.20 -1.23 1.46
CA HIS A 58 -16.06 -1.63 2.86
C HIS A 58 -16.54 -0.55 3.86
N ALA A 59 -15.65 0.25 4.46
CA ALA A 59 -16.01 1.05 5.63
C ALA A 59 -16.66 2.40 5.27
N VAL A 60 -17.53 2.87 6.18
CA VAL A 60 -17.95 4.27 6.29
C VAL A 60 -17.50 4.77 7.66
N VAL A 61 -16.70 5.82 7.74
CA VAL A 61 -16.15 6.32 9.01
C VAL A 61 -16.38 7.82 9.15
N ALA A 62 -16.73 8.29 10.35
CA ALA A 62 -16.84 9.72 10.61
C ALA A 62 -15.47 10.38 10.78
N GLY A 63 -15.22 11.43 9.99
CA GLY A 63 -13.98 12.21 10.04
C GLY A 63 -13.99 13.35 11.07
N PRO A 64 -12.80 13.86 11.44
CA PRO A 64 -12.67 14.98 12.37
C PRO A 64 -13.08 16.34 11.77
N ASP A 65 -13.20 16.43 10.45
CA ASP A 65 -13.62 17.60 9.69
C ASP A 65 -15.14 17.65 9.43
N GLY A 66 -15.90 16.75 10.06
CA GLY A 66 -17.35 16.65 9.91
C GLY A 66 -17.80 15.99 8.60
N LYS A 67 -16.88 15.38 7.84
CA LYS A 67 -17.21 14.58 6.65
C LYS A 67 -17.31 13.09 6.99
N LEU A 68 -17.91 12.33 6.08
CA LEU A 68 -17.84 10.87 6.05
C LEU A 68 -16.66 10.45 5.18
N TYR A 69 -16.03 9.35 5.54
CA TYR A 69 -14.92 8.72 4.84
C TYR A 69 -15.38 7.36 4.36
N ILE A 70 -15.04 7.00 3.12
CA ILE A 70 -15.39 5.72 2.50
C ILE A 70 -14.15 5.09 1.89
N ASN A 71 -14.13 3.78 1.71
CA ASN A 71 -13.08 3.10 0.96
C ASN A 71 -13.60 1.91 0.16
N SER A 72 -12.86 1.56 -0.87
CA SER A 72 -13.08 0.36 -1.68
C SER A 72 -11.75 -0.22 -2.12
N GLY A 73 -11.66 -1.55 -2.21
CA GLY A 73 -10.52 -2.24 -2.78
C GLY A 73 -10.49 -2.17 -4.32
N ASN A 74 -9.71 -3.04 -4.95
CA ASN A 74 -9.36 -2.96 -6.36
C ASN A 74 -10.47 -3.38 -7.34
N CYS A 75 -11.73 -3.46 -6.92
CA CYS A 75 -12.84 -3.72 -7.84
C CYS A 75 -13.25 -2.50 -8.71
N GLY A 76 -12.63 -1.34 -8.50
CA GLY A 76 -12.89 -0.12 -9.28
C GLY A 76 -14.27 0.49 -8.97
N ALA A 77 -14.54 1.66 -9.55
CA ALA A 77 -15.77 2.42 -9.29
C ALA A 77 -16.11 3.40 -10.42
N VAL A 78 -17.40 3.62 -10.65
CA VAL A 78 -17.97 4.75 -11.40
C VAL A 78 -19.04 5.39 -10.53
N VAL A 79 -18.63 6.23 -9.59
CA VAL A 79 -19.50 6.80 -8.56
C VAL A 79 -19.78 8.26 -8.89
N THR A 80 -21.06 8.62 -8.99
CA THR A 80 -21.51 10.00 -9.09
C THR A 80 -22.04 10.44 -7.74
N ASP A 81 -21.49 11.52 -7.19
CA ASP A 81 -21.98 12.10 -5.95
C ASP A 81 -23.34 12.78 -6.15
N LYS A 82 -24.03 13.13 -5.05
CA LYS A 82 -25.35 13.77 -5.13
C LYS A 82 -25.31 15.21 -5.67
N ALA A 83 -24.13 15.78 -5.91
CA ALA A 83 -23.94 17.06 -6.60
C ALA A 83 -23.69 16.89 -8.12
N GLY A 84 -23.62 15.65 -8.62
CA GLY A 84 -23.46 15.33 -10.03
C GLY A 84 -22.00 15.14 -10.48
N LYS A 85 -21.03 15.11 -9.56
CA LYS A 85 -19.61 14.90 -9.89
C LYS A 85 -19.28 13.42 -9.96
N THR A 86 -18.77 12.96 -11.10
CA THR A 86 -18.47 11.55 -11.36
C THR A 86 -16.99 11.22 -11.21
N PHE A 87 -16.70 10.18 -10.44
CA PHE A 87 -15.38 9.61 -10.24
C PHE A 87 -15.29 8.23 -10.91
N ARG A 88 -14.32 8.09 -11.80
CA ARG A 88 -14.00 6.90 -12.59
C ARG A 88 -12.68 6.34 -12.05
N VAL A 89 -12.78 5.29 -11.24
CA VAL A 89 -11.65 4.59 -10.64
C VAL A 89 -11.43 3.29 -11.40
N THR A 90 -10.25 3.19 -12.00
CA THR A 90 -9.92 2.14 -12.96
C THR A 90 -9.46 0.87 -12.26
N SER A 91 -9.68 -0.30 -12.87
CA SER A 91 -9.07 -1.53 -12.39
C SER A 91 -8.86 -2.54 -13.52
N ASN A 92 -7.77 -3.30 -13.43
CA ASN A 92 -7.54 -4.50 -14.26
C ASN A 92 -8.08 -5.78 -13.62
N TYR A 93 -8.55 -5.70 -12.39
CA TYR A 93 -9.10 -6.80 -11.63
C TYR A 93 -10.61 -6.90 -11.87
N VAL A 94 -11.03 -7.99 -12.50
CA VAL A 94 -12.44 -8.39 -12.61
C VAL A 94 -12.49 -9.89 -12.33
N ASP A 95 -13.23 -10.25 -11.29
CA ASP A 95 -13.46 -11.63 -10.88
C ASP A 95 -14.97 -11.85 -10.76
N GLU A 96 -15.52 -12.63 -11.68
CA GLU A 96 -16.97 -12.89 -11.77
C GLU A 96 -17.40 -14.06 -10.89
N ARG A 97 -16.50 -14.66 -10.10
CA ARG A 97 -16.86 -15.72 -9.14
C ARG A 97 -17.73 -15.19 -8.00
N GLY A 98 -17.58 -13.92 -7.63
CA GLY A 98 -18.32 -13.28 -6.53
C GLY A 98 -19.74 -12.85 -6.89
N GLY A 99 -20.00 -12.42 -8.14
CA GLY A 99 -21.30 -11.89 -8.51
C GLY A 99 -21.28 -11.07 -9.80
N LYS A 100 -22.37 -10.35 -10.08
CA LYS A 100 -22.46 -9.50 -11.27
C LYS A 100 -21.68 -8.21 -11.07
N TRP A 101 -20.98 -7.79 -12.11
CA TRP A 101 -20.31 -6.49 -12.13
C TRP A 101 -21.22 -5.44 -12.76
N PRO A 102 -21.48 -4.30 -12.09
CA PRO A 102 -22.37 -3.26 -12.63
C PRO A 102 -21.78 -2.53 -13.85
N PHE A 103 -20.46 -2.61 -14.05
CA PHE A 103 -19.73 -2.04 -15.19
C PHE A 103 -18.41 -2.80 -15.40
N ASP A 104 -17.80 -2.64 -16.59
CA ASP A 104 -16.44 -3.13 -16.85
C ASP A 104 -15.42 -2.10 -16.32
N ALA A 105 -14.73 -2.43 -15.23
CA ALA A 105 -13.71 -1.55 -14.64
C ALA A 105 -12.50 -1.30 -15.56
N ARG A 106 -12.27 -2.19 -16.54
CA ARG A 106 -11.16 -2.06 -17.52
C ARG A 106 -11.46 -1.00 -18.56
N ALA A 107 -12.73 -0.74 -18.87
CA ALA A 107 -13.14 0.27 -19.83
C ALA A 107 -12.76 1.71 -19.38
N ASN A 108 -12.53 1.91 -18.07
CA ASN A 108 -12.17 3.22 -17.53
C ASN A 108 -10.67 3.51 -17.55
N ILE A 109 -9.80 2.56 -17.90
CA ILE A 109 -8.33 2.74 -17.84
C ILE A 109 -7.88 4.04 -18.51
N GLY A 110 -7.07 4.83 -17.80
CA GLY A 110 -6.58 6.13 -18.28
C GLY A 110 -7.63 7.24 -18.39
N THR A 111 -8.90 6.99 -18.07
CA THR A 111 -9.98 7.97 -18.21
C THR A 111 -9.96 8.96 -17.05
N LYS A 112 -10.14 10.25 -17.38
CA LYS A 112 -10.26 11.30 -16.37
C LYS A 112 -11.64 11.27 -15.69
N SER A 113 -11.61 11.45 -14.38
CA SER A 113 -12.78 11.79 -13.58
C SER A 113 -13.15 13.26 -13.78
N ASP A 114 -14.32 13.67 -13.29
CA ASP A 114 -14.81 15.04 -13.46
C ASP A 114 -13.99 16.07 -12.64
N ASP A 115 -13.11 15.61 -11.74
CA ASP A 115 -12.08 16.44 -11.09
C ASP A 115 -10.86 16.72 -11.98
N GLY A 116 -10.78 16.14 -13.18
CA GLY A 116 -9.69 16.31 -14.14
C GLY A 116 -8.53 15.32 -13.99
N PHE A 117 -8.66 14.31 -13.13
CA PHE A 117 -7.57 13.37 -12.82
C PHE A 117 -7.96 11.91 -13.06
N VAL A 118 -6.94 11.07 -13.21
CA VAL A 118 -7.08 9.61 -13.37
C VAL A 118 -6.83 8.94 -12.03
N TRP A 119 -7.71 8.02 -11.65
CA TRP A 119 -7.62 7.27 -10.40
C TRP A 119 -7.47 5.78 -10.67
N SER A 120 -6.63 5.10 -9.90
CA SER A 120 -6.29 3.70 -10.14
C SER A 120 -6.53 2.81 -8.94
N SER A 121 -7.11 1.65 -9.18
CA SER A 121 -7.35 0.58 -8.21
C SER A 121 -8.08 1.06 -6.95
N GLY A 122 -8.05 0.29 -5.86
CA GLY A 122 -8.74 0.64 -4.62
C GLY A 122 -8.37 2.02 -4.11
N PHE A 123 -9.32 2.65 -3.43
CA PHE A 123 -9.27 4.07 -3.08
C PHE A 123 -9.94 4.35 -1.75
N SER A 124 -9.58 5.50 -1.17
CA SER A 124 -10.29 6.13 -0.07
C SER A 124 -10.86 7.46 -0.53
N GLY A 125 -12.08 7.76 -0.14
CA GLY A 125 -12.79 8.98 -0.44
C GLY A 125 -13.34 9.66 0.81
N ARG A 126 -13.67 10.95 0.70
CA ARG A 126 -14.43 11.69 1.72
C ARG A 126 -15.57 12.47 1.07
N LEU A 127 -16.66 12.65 1.79
CA LEU A 127 -17.85 13.36 1.31
C LEU A 127 -18.71 13.91 2.46
N ASN A 128 -19.64 14.79 2.13
CA ASN A 128 -20.62 15.31 3.09
C ASN A 128 -21.66 14.23 3.45
N ALA A 129 -22.28 14.34 4.64
CA ALA A 129 -23.31 13.40 5.09
C ALA A 129 -24.59 13.41 4.22
N ASP A 130 -24.77 14.42 3.37
CA ASP A 130 -25.83 14.49 2.37
C ASP A 130 -25.48 13.80 1.04
N GLY A 131 -24.28 13.21 0.94
CA GLY A 131 -23.76 12.50 -0.23
C GLY A 131 -23.15 13.40 -1.31
N THR A 132 -22.96 14.69 -1.05
CA THR A 132 -22.31 15.64 -1.97
C THR A 132 -20.82 15.83 -1.67
N GLY A 133 -20.08 16.39 -2.63
CA GLY A 133 -18.71 16.85 -2.40
C GLY A 133 -17.74 15.70 -2.20
N LEU A 134 -17.92 14.62 -2.96
CA LEU A 134 -17.01 13.49 -2.96
C LEU A 134 -15.63 13.93 -3.47
N GLU A 135 -14.59 13.50 -2.77
CA GLU A 135 -13.19 13.67 -3.15
C GLU A 135 -12.46 12.34 -2.91
N ILE A 136 -11.73 11.86 -3.91
CA ILE A 136 -10.77 10.77 -3.73
C ILE A 136 -9.53 11.35 -3.05
N ILE A 137 -9.10 10.74 -1.95
CA ILE A 137 -8.01 11.22 -1.09
C ILE A 137 -6.84 10.24 -0.98
N GLY A 138 -6.96 9.06 -1.59
CA GLY A 138 -5.88 8.09 -1.75
C GLY A 138 -6.32 6.98 -2.68
N ASN A 139 -5.37 6.31 -3.34
CA ASN A 139 -5.65 5.29 -4.35
C ASN A 139 -4.52 4.27 -4.51
N GLY A 140 -4.65 3.36 -5.48
CA GLY A 140 -3.64 2.35 -5.79
C GLY A 140 -3.60 1.21 -4.78
N TYR A 141 -4.70 0.94 -4.08
CA TYR A 141 -4.80 -0.16 -3.09
C TYR A 141 -5.17 -1.47 -3.79
N ARG A 142 -4.90 -2.60 -3.14
CA ARG A 142 -5.41 -3.90 -3.60
C ARG A 142 -6.70 -4.26 -2.89
N ASN A 143 -6.64 -4.43 -1.58
CA ASN A 143 -7.76 -4.83 -0.76
C ASN A 143 -7.60 -4.23 0.64
N SER A 144 -7.87 -2.93 0.71
CA SER A 144 -7.96 -2.19 1.96
C SER A 144 -9.40 -2.27 2.47
N TYR A 145 -9.57 -2.85 3.65
CA TYR A 145 -10.87 -3.00 4.31
C TYR A 145 -11.29 -1.71 5.01
N GLU A 146 -10.36 -0.98 5.62
CA GLU A 146 -10.70 0.25 6.33
C GLU A 146 -9.60 1.30 6.21
N SER A 147 -10.03 2.55 6.13
CA SER A 147 -9.18 3.73 6.26
C SER A 147 -9.74 4.66 7.33
N VAL A 148 -8.92 5.01 8.32
CA VAL A 148 -9.35 5.82 9.48
C VAL A 148 -8.58 7.14 9.56
N PRO A 149 -9.28 8.29 9.61
CA PRO A 149 -8.64 9.57 9.88
C PRO A 149 -8.42 9.79 11.38
N SER A 150 -7.22 10.21 11.77
CA SER A 150 -6.96 10.76 13.10
C SER A 150 -7.45 12.20 13.22
N SER A 151 -7.65 12.69 14.45
CA SER A 151 -8.00 14.10 14.73
C SER A 151 -6.96 15.10 14.22
N LEU A 152 -5.72 14.66 14.01
CA LEU A 152 -4.65 15.48 13.40
C LEU A 152 -4.76 15.58 11.87
N GLY A 153 -5.75 14.92 11.25
CA GLY A 153 -6.01 15.00 9.81
C GLY A 153 -5.30 13.95 8.96
N ASP A 154 -4.51 13.08 9.59
CA ASP A 154 -3.75 12.00 8.95
C ASP A 154 -4.61 10.76 8.77
N LEU A 155 -4.51 10.14 7.59
CA LEU A 155 -5.28 8.96 7.22
C LEU A 155 -4.39 7.71 7.30
N PHE A 156 -4.90 6.64 7.91
CA PHE A 156 -4.17 5.37 8.05
C PHE A 156 -5.00 4.21 7.52
N GLN A 157 -4.32 3.17 7.01
CA GLN A 157 -4.97 1.96 6.53
C GLN A 157 -4.11 0.72 6.74
N GLY A 158 -4.74 -0.45 6.62
CA GLY A 158 -4.10 -1.71 6.26
C GLY A 158 -4.47 -2.09 4.83
N ASP A 159 -3.57 -2.75 4.11
CA ASP A 159 -3.83 -3.23 2.73
C ASP A 159 -3.28 -4.64 2.54
N ASN A 160 -4.16 -5.55 2.12
CA ASN A 160 -3.84 -6.95 1.89
C ASN A 160 -3.17 -7.15 0.52
N ASP A 161 -2.45 -8.25 0.35
CA ASP A 161 -1.62 -8.53 -0.82
C ASP A 161 -1.70 -10.00 -1.26
N ASP A 162 -1.10 -10.35 -2.40
CA ASP A 162 -0.99 -11.72 -2.92
C ASP A 162 0.45 -12.24 -2.98
N SER A 163 1.38 -11.53 -2.33
CA SER A 163 2.83 -11.76 -2.44
C SER A 163 3.59 -11.70 -1.10
N GLN A 164 2.89 -11.80 0.04
CA GLN A 164 3.45 -11.67 1.39
C GLN A 164 4.07 -10.29 1.65
N SER A 165 3.31 -9.26 1.28
CA SER A 165 3.66 -7.85 1.37
C SER A 165 2.50 -7.02 1.91
N CYS A 166 1.69 -7.61 2.80
CA CYS A 166 0.68 -6.89 3.56
C CYS A 166 1.34 -5.79 4.39
N ARG A 167 0.58 -4.72 4.66
CA ARG A 167 1.17 -3.50 5.22
C ARG A 167 0.23 -2.67 6.06
N THR A 168 0.83 -1.77 6.84
CA THR A 168 0.17 -0.67 7.54
C THR A 168 0.76 0.65 7.07
N SER A 169 -0.08 1.54 6.55
CA SER A 169 0.36 2.75 5.85
C SER A 169 -0.27 4.02 6.40
N PHE A 170 0.52 5.09 6.45
CA PHE A 170 0.03 6.45 6.36
C PHE A 170 -0.34 6.74 4.90
N VAL A 171 -1.53 7.29 4.65
CA VAL A 171 -2.00 7.66 3.32
C VAL A 171 -1.74 9.14 3.08
N LEU A 172 -0.82 9.43 2.17
CA LEU A 172 -0.61 10.78 1.64
C LEU A 172 -1.86 11.24 0.88
N GLU A 173 -2.34 12.46 1.11
CA GLU A 173 -3.51 12.99 0.40
C GLU A 173 -3.28 12.98 -1.12
N TYR A 174 -4.16 12.31 -1.86
CA TYR A 174 -4.09 11.98 -3.29
C TYR A 174 -2.98 11.01 -3.70
N GLY A 175 -2.24 10.44 -2.74
CA GLY A 175 -1.16 9.49 -2.97
C GLY A 175 -1.64 8.16 -3.55
N SER A 176 -0.74 7.49 -4.28
CA SER A 176 -0.92 6.14 -4.80
C SER A 176 -0.07 5.14 -4.01
N ALA A 177 -0.67 4.07 -3.48
CA ALA A 177 0.05 2.98 -2.83
C ALA A 177 0.76 2.03 -3.81
N GLY A 178 0.48 2.18 -5.12
CA GLY A 178 1.27 1.58 -6.19
C GLY A 178 0.85 0.19 -6.67
N TYR A 179 -0.33 -0.35 -6.32
CA TYR A 179 -0.77 -1.66 -6.82
C TYR A 179 -0.79 -1.73 -8.36
N THR A 180 -1.38 -0.71 -8.97
CA THR A 180 -1.38 -0.52 -10.43
C THR A 180 -1.06 0.94 -10.75
N THR A 181 -0.58 1.16 -11.96
CA THR A 181 -0.44 2.48 -12.59
C THR A 181 -1.81 3.02 -13.03
N PRO A 182 -1.95 4.33 -13.29
CA PRO A 182 -3.16 4.89 -13.92
C PRO A 182 -3.55 4.28 -15.27
N SER A 183 -2.60 3.62 -15.97
CA SER A 183 -2.85 2.84 -17.19
C SER A 183 -3.21 1.38 -16.90
N GLY A 184 -3.46 1.03 -15.64
CA GLY A 184 -3.82 -0.31 -15.18
C GLY A 184 -2.65 -1.29 -15.06
N ALA A 185 -1.46 -0.97 -15.57
CA ALA A 185 -0.32 -1.88 -15.52
C ALA A 185 0.12 -2.15 -14.06
N GLY A 186 0.40 -3.42 -13.74
CA GLY A 186 0.98 -3.83 -12.45
C GLY A 186 2.52 -3.73 -12.45
N TYR A 187 3.15 -4.20 -11.37
CA TYR A 187 4.59 -4.08 -11.17
C TYR A 187 5.47 -4.83 -12.19
N GLY A 188 4.94 -5.86 -12.87
CA GLY A 188 5.73 -6.74 -13.74
C GLY A 188 6.45 -6.02 -14.89
N THR A 189 5.96 -4.86 -15.32
CA THR A 189 6.55 -4.06 -16.40
C THR A 189 7.64 -3.08 -15.94
N VAL A 190 7.85 -2.95 -14.63
CA VAL A 190 8.74 -1.96 -13.99
C VAL A 190 9.61 -2.56 -12.87
N LYS A 191 9.53 -3.87 -12.63
CA LYS A 191 10.33 -4.57 -11.62
C LYS A 191 11.81 -4.58 -12.00
N ARG A 192 12.65 -3.95 -11.20
CA ARG A 192 14.11 -3.90 -11.41
C ARG A 192 14.73 -5.29 -11.18
N PRO A 193 15.82 -5.67 -11.90
CA PRO A 193 16.54 -6.90 -11.60
C PRO A 193 16.97 -6.95 -10.12
N GLY A 194 16.71 -8.07 -9.45
CA GLY A 194 17.03 -8.24 -8.02
C GLY A 194 16.14 -7.46 -7.05
N GLN A 195 15.13 -6.71 -7.52
CA GLN A 195 14.23 -5.96 -6.63
C GLN A 195 13.42 -6.91 -5.74
N PRO A 196 13.41 -6.68 -4.40
CA PRO A 196 12.63 -7.50 -3.49
C PRO A 196 11.14 -7.43 -3.83
N MET A 197 10.46 -8.59 -3.79
CA MET A 197 9.02 -8.68 -4.07
C MET A 197 8.18 -7.68 -3.25
N PRO A 198 8.41 -7.51 -1.93
CA PRO A 198 7.63 -6.56 -1.15
C PRO A 198 7.76 -5.09 -1.56
N ARG A 199 8.88 -4.72 -2.22
CA ARG A 199 9.04 -3.39 -2.80
C ARG A 199 8.46 -3.32 -4.21
N ALA A 200 8.72 -4.34 -5.03
CA ALA A 200 8.27 -4.39 -6.42
C ALA A 200 6.74 -4.44 -6.53
N HIS A 201 6.07 -5.30 -5.78
CA HIS A 201 4.61 -5.54 -5.85
C HIS A 201 3.80 -4.24 -5.76
N TRP A 202 4.27 -3.32 -4.94
CA TRP A 202 3.64 -2.03 -4.69
C TRP A 202 4.37 -0.85 -5.32
N ARG A 203 5.26 -1.14 -6.28
CA ARG A 203 6.02 -0.16 -7.06
C ARG A 203 6.72 0.88 -6.17
N GLN A 204 7.25 0.44 -5.04
CA GLN A 204 7.76 1.33 -3.99
C GLN A 204 9.04 2.09 -4.35
N ASP A 205 9.63 1.78 -5.48
CA ASP A 205 10.78 2.52 -6.00
C ASP A 205 10.40 3.37 -7.22
N ASP A 206 9.12 3.45 -7.60
CA ASP A 206 8.63 4.20 -8.77
C ASP A 206 8.24 5.64 -8.41
N PRO A 207 8.33 6.59 -9.37
CA PRO A 207 8.11 8.02 -9.12
C PRO A 207 6.70 8.40 -8.68
N ASP A 208 5.68 7.64 -9.07
CA ASP A 208 4.27 7.98 -8.85
C ASP A 208 3.68 7.41 -7.55
N THR A 209 4.50 6.84 -6.66
CA THR A 209 4.03 6.15 -5.45
C THR A 209 4.39 6.88 -4.16
N MET A 210 3.51 6.80 -3.17
CA MET A 210 3.80 7.23 -1.80
C MET A 210 4.60 6.16 -1.03
N ASP A 211 5.14 6.53 0.12
CA ASP A 211 5.65 5.57 1.10
C ASP A 211 4.48 4.80 1.74
N VAL A 212 4.68 3.51 1.98
CA VAL A 212 3.62 2.61 2.44
C VAL A 212 3.86 2.06 3.86
N GLY A 213 4.86 2.58 4.57
CA GLY A 213 5.09 2.24 5.98
C GLY A 213 5.58 0.82 6.20
N ASP A 214 4.98 0.12 7.17
CA ASP A 214 5.44 -1.21 7.58
C ASP A 214 4.93 -2.26 6.61
N VAL A 215 5.85 -2.93 5.89
CA VAL A 215 5.55 -4.11 5.07
C VAL A 215 6.00 -5.35 5.81
N TYR A 216 5.05 -6.07 6.41
CA TYR A 216 5.35 -7.04 7.45
C TYR A 216 5.29 -8.50 7.04
N GLY A 217 5.00 -8.80 5.79
CA GLY A 217 4.94 -10.17 5.28
C GLY A 217 3.52 -10.60 4.92
N GLY A 218 3.25 -11.91 4.97
CA GLY A 218 1.90 -12.46 4.83
C GLY A 218 0.96 -11.98 5.92
N GLY A 219 -0.27 -11.69 5.55
CA GLY A 219 -1.29 -11.15 6.45
C GLY A 219 -2.64 -11.06 5.75
N SER A 220 -3.61 -10.47 6.43
CA SER A 220 -4.92 -10.16 5.85
C SER A 220 -5.54 -8.98 6.60
N PRO A 221 -4.90 -7.79 6.57
CA PRO A 221 -5.34 -6.65 7.38
C PRO A 221 -6.79 -6.30 7.09
N THR A 222 -7.55 -6.03 8.15
CA THR A 222 -8.99 -5.74 8.07
C THR A 222 -9.31 -4.40 8.73
N GLY A 223 -9.81 -4.41 9.98
CA GLY A 223 -10.20 -3.20 10.69
C GLY A 223 -9.03 -2.38 11.25
N VAL A 224 -9.20 -1.06 11.27
CA VAL A 224 -8.17 -0.10 11.65
C VAL A 224 -8.77 1.03 12.50
N ALA A 225 -8.17 1.32 13.65
CA ALA A 225 -8.58 2.43 14.51
C ALA A 225 -7.38 3.22 15.04
N VAL A 226 -7.56 4.51 15.34
CA VAL A 226 -6.59 5.29 16.09
C VAL A 226 -7.12 5.53 17.49
N TYR A 227 -6.41 5.01 18.50
CA TYR A 227 -6.69 5.32 19.89
C TYR A 227 -6.09 6.68 20.24
N GLU A 228 -6.94 7.69 20.44
CA GLU A 228 -6.53 9.08 20.66
C GLU A 228 -6.69 9.56 22.11
N ASN A 229 -7.67 9.00 22.82
CA ASN A 229 -7.98 9.24 24.21
C ASN A 229 -8.91 8.10 24.72
N GLY A 230 -9.08 7.95 26.04
CA GLY A 230 -10.00 6.96 26.60
C GLY A 230 -9.50 6.27 27.87
N ALA A 231 -9.98 5.05 28.12
CA ALA A 231 -9.78 4.28 29.34
C ALA A 231 -8.35 3.78 29.58
N LEU A 232 -7.56 3.54 28.53
CA LEU A 232 -6.18 3.04 28.62
C LEU A 232 -5.16 4.11 29.05
N GLY A 233 -5.55 5.39 29.08
CA GLY A 233 -4.71 6.50 29.54
C GLY A 233 -3.67 6.99 28.52
N THR A 234 -2.86 7.97 28.95
CA THR A 234 -1.99 8.79 28.10
C THR A 234 -0.89 8.02 27.37
N ALA A 235 -0.42 6.91 27.94
CA ALA A 235 0.58 6.05 27.30
C ALA A 235 0.11 5.50 25.94
N TRP A 236 -1.20 5.34 25.75
CA TRP A 236 -1.81 4.78 24.55
C TRP A 236 -2.28 5.83 23.55
N GLU A 237 -2.34 7.11 23.91
CA GLU A 237 -2.79 8.18 23.00
C GLU A 237 -1.92 8.24 21.75
N GLY A 238 -2.52 8.27 20.56
CA GLY A 238 -1.79 8.19 19.30
C GLY A 238 -1.28 6.79 18.99
N THR A 239 -2.07 5.76 19.26
CA THR A 239 -1.76 4.38 18.86
C THR A 239 -2.67 3.95 17.72
N LEU A 240 -2.09 3.61 16.58
CA LEU A 240 -2.79 3.01 15.45
C LEU A 240 -2.93 1.50 15.68
N LEU A 241 -4.16 1.00 15.61
CA LEU A 241 -4.52 -0.40 15.76
C LEU A 241 -4.86 -0.97 14.37
N ASN A 242 -4.39 -2.17 14.06
CA ASN A 242 -4.67 -2.85 12.81
C ASN A 242 -4.90 -4.35 13.05
N CYS A 243 -6.10 -4.82 12.73
CA CYS A 243 -6.50 -6.22 12.89
C CYS A 243 -5.86 -7.11 11.82
N GLU A 244 -5.20 -8.18 12.27
CA GLU A 244 -4.55 -9.18 11.42
C GLU A 244 -5.13 -10.59 11.67
N PRO A 245 -6.28 -10.93 11.06
CA PRO A 245 -6.90 -12.25 11.15
C PRO A 245 -5.93 -13.38 10.81
N SER A 246 -5.16 -13.25 9.72
CA SER A 246 -4.14 -14.22 9.33
C SER A 246 -3.06 -14.46 10.38
N ARG A 247 -2.76 -13.45 11.20
CA ARG A 247 -1.72 -13.54 12.23
C ARG A 247 -2.30 -13.81 13.62
N ASN A 248 -3.63 -13.87 13.75
CA ASN A 248 -4.33 -13.99 15.01
C ASN A 248 -3.95 -12.89 16.02
N THR A 249 -3.80 -11.66 15.51
CA THR A 249 -3.18 -10.56 16.26
C THR A 249 -3.85 -9.24 15.93
N VAL A 250 -3.97 -8.36 16.93
CA VAL A 250 -4.19 -6.93 16.69
C VAL A 250 -2.84 -6.23 16.83
N LEU A 251 -2.33 -5.67 15.74
CA LEU A 251 -1.09 -4.90 15.73
C LEU A 251 -1.37 -3.51 16.30
N ALA A 252 -0.41 -2.96 17.05
CA ALA A 252 -0.46 -1.62 17.61
C ALA A 252 0.82 -0.86 17.27
N TYR A 253 0.69 0.30 16.64
CA TYR A 253 1.80 1.19 16.27
C TYR A 253 1.70 2.49 17.05
N LYS A 254 2.74 2.84 17.82
CA LYS A 254 2.81 4.19 18.39
C LYS A 254 3.12 5.17 17.25
N LEU A 255 2.23 6.13 17.02
CA LEU A 255 2.42 7.13 15.97
C LEU A 255 3.51 8.12 16.38
N VAL A 256 4.65 8.04 15.71
CA VAL A 256 5.77 8.95 15.85
C VAL A 256 5.99 9.64 14.51
N ALA A 257 5.75 10.96 14.48
CA ALA A 257 5.98 11.75 13.27
C ALA A 257 7.46 11.69 12.87
N GLN A 258 7.72 11.48 11.59
CA GLN A 258 9.06 11.41 11.03
C GLN A 258 9.05 12.07 9.65
N LYS A 259 9.66 13.26 9.55
CA LYS A 259 9.68 14.05 8.31
C LYS A 259 8.28 14.23 7.72
N GLY A 260 8.07 13.87 6.45
CA GLY A 260 6.77 13.92 5.76
C GLY A 260 5.91 12.67 5.97
N THR A 261 6.18 11.86 7.00
CA THR A 261 5.47 10.60 7.26
C THR A 261 5.44 10.25 8.77
N TYR A 262 5.14 8.99 9.09
CA TYR A 262 5.23 8.39 10.41
C TYR A 262 6.21 7.22 10.38
N ALA A 263 6.91 7.00 11.49
CA ALA A 263 7.72 5.81 11.69
C ALA A 263 6.81 4.58 11.88
N LEU A 264 6.31 3.99 10.79
CA LEU A 264 5.55 2.75 10.79
C LEU A 264 6.49 1.61 10.42
N ASN A 265 6.99 0.90 11.42
CA ASN A 265 7.94 -0.19 11.25
C ASN A 265 7.96 -1.10 12.50
N ALA A 266 8.87 -2.07 12.54
CA ALA A 266 9.00 -3.00 13.65
C ALA A 266 9.33 -2.33 15.01
N ASP A 267 9.98 -1.15 15.02
CA ASP A 267 10.38 -0.47 16.26
C ASP A 267 9.20 0.22 16.95
N THR A 268 8.22 0.68 16.17
CA THR A 268 6.99 1.31 16.71
C THR A 268 5.84 0.33 16.87
N ARG A 269 5.97 -0.88 16.30
CA ARG A 269 4.95 -1.93 16.34
C ARG A 269 5.07 -2.84 17.56
N LYS A 270 3.92 -3.19 18.13
CA LYS A 270 3.74 -4.26 19.12
C LYS A 270 2.47 -5.05 18.82
N ASP A 271 2.36 -6.22 19.43
CA ASP A 271 1.12 -6.98 19.42
C ASP A 271 0.27 -6.50 20.62
N LEU A 272 -0.90 -5.89 20.37
CA LEU A 272 -1.82 -5.46 21.45
C LEU A 272 -2.39 -6.69 22.15
N ILE A 273 -2.94 -7.60 21.36
CA ILE A 273 -3.41 -8.92 21.76
C ILE A 273 -3.06 -9.91 20.65
N THR A 274 -2.69 -11.13 21.04
CA THR A 274 -2.44 -12.23 20.12
C THR A 274 -2.77 -13.55 20.79
N SER A 275 -3.37 -14.47 20.04
CA SER A 275 -3.48 -15.88 20.44
C SER A 275 -2.34 -16.73 19.88
N ASN A 276 -1.49 -16.16 19.01
CA ASN A 276 -0.41 -16.85 18.31
C ASN A 276 0.98 -16.28 18.65
N PRO A 277 1.42 -16.35 19.93
CA PRO A 277 2.70 -15.79 20.36
C PRO A 277 3.90 -16.51 19.73
N THR A 278 3.75 -17.76 19.28
CA THR A 278 4.78 -18.55 18.63
C THR A 278 4.94 -18.23 17.15
N ARG A 279 4.00 -17.47 16.55
CA ARG A 279 3.96 -17.10 15.12
C ARG A 279 3.92 -18.31 14.19
N ASP A 280 3.11 -19.30 14.56
CA ASP A 280 2.79 -20.45 13.73
C ASP A 280 1.52 -20.14 12.92
N PHE A 281 1.68 -19.85 11.63
CA PHE A 281 0.61 -19.27 10.79
C PHE A 281 -0.27 -20.34 10.11
N GLN A 282 -0.65 -21.40 10.84
CA GLN A 282 -1.54 -22.43 10.33
C GLN A 282 -2.90 -21.85 9.90
N GLY A 283 -3.45 -22.41 8.81
CA GLY A 283 -4.74 -21.96 8.26
C GLY A 283 -4.67 -20.62 7.51
N THR A 284 -3.49 -20.18 7.09
CA THR A 284 -3.32 -18.97 6.26
C THR A 284 -3.01 -19.33 4.81
N ASP A 285 -3.42 -18.47 3.87
CA ASP A 285 -3.20 -18.72 2.43
C ASP A 285 -1.72 -18.67 2.02
N PHE A 286 -0.87 -18.03 2.84
CA PHE A 286 0.58 -17.95 2.62
C PHE A 286 1.37 -19.05 3.35
N HIS A 287 0.71 -19.88 4.16
CA HIS A 287 1.31 -21.04 4.81
C HIS A 287 0.57 -22.29 4.32
N LYS A 288 0.87 -22.70 3.06
CA LYS A 288 0.23 -23.80 2.34
C LYS A 288 0.66 -25.18 2.86
N LEU A 289 0.64 -25.38 4.17
CA LEU A 289 0.46 -26.74 4.66
C LEU A 289 -0.86 -27.23 4.09
N LYS A 290 -0.87 -28.42 3.48
CA LYS A 290 -2.12 -29.16 3.34
C LYS A 290 -2.62 -29.38 4.77
N THR A 291 -3.44 -28.47 5.27
CA THR A 291 -4.10 -28.65 6.57
C THR A 291 -4.86 -29.96 6.42
N ASP A 292 -4.40 -30.98 7.13
CA ASP A 292 -5.18 -32.20 7.24
C ASP A 292 -6.43 -31.82 8.04
N LEU A 293 -7.54 -31.63 7.32
CA LEU A 293 -8.81 -31.22 7.90
C LEU A 293 -9.36 -32.27 8.89
N SER A 294 -8.72 -33.44 9.00
CA SER A 294 -9.02 -34.44 10.04
C SER A 294 -8.36 -34.15 11.39
N VAL A 295 -7.37 -33.24 11.45
CA VAL A 295 -6.70 -32.84 12.70
C VAL A 295 -7.39 -31.61 13.28
N LYS A 296 -7.79 -31.68 14.56
CA LYS A 296 -8.38 -30.54 15.27
C LYS A 296 -7.39 -29.36 15.25
N PRO A 297 -7.80 -28.16 14.80
CA PRO A 297 -6.95 -26.98 14.82
C PRO A 297 -6.53 -26.63 16.25
N ALA A 298 -5.33 -26.07 16.42
CA ALA A 298 -4.88 -25.58 17.72
C ALA A 298 -5.74 -24.39 18.18
N ASP A 299 -6.07 -24.31 19.46
CA ASP A 299 -6.90 -23.20 19.98
C ASP A 299 -6.25 -21.82 19.73
N SER A 300 -4.92 -21.76 19.60
CA SER A 300 -4.14 -20.56 19.29
C SER A 300 -4.44 -19.94 17.92
N ILE A 301 -5.04 -20.68 16.98
CA ILE A 301 -5.33 -20.17 15.62
C ILE A 301 -6.78 -19.80 15.39
N MET A 302 -7.64 -19.93 16.40
CA MET A 302 -9.08 -19.70 16.25
C MET A 302 -9.50 -18.23 16.42
N PHE A 303 -8.71 -17.40 17.11
CA PHE A 303 -8.95 -15.95 17.21
C PHE A 303 -8.51 -15.26 15.91
N ARG A 304 -9.47 -14.74 15.14
CA ARG A 304 -9.30 -14.01 13.88
C ARG A 304 -9.90 -12.60 14.05
N PRO A 305 -9.16 -11.64 14.63
CA PRO A 305 -9.67 -10.29 14.83
C PRO A 305 -10.03 -9.67 13.49
N SER A 306 -11.29 -9.32 13.29
CA SER A 306 -11.83 -8.82 12.01
C SER A 306 -12.03 -7.32 12.01
N ASP A 307 -12.25 -6.72 13.20
CA ASP A 307 -12.44 -5.28 13.33
C ASP A 307 -12.04 -4.76 14.71
N VAL A 308 -11.71 -3.47 14.81
CA VAL A 308 -11.35 -2.79 16.05
C VAL A 308 -11.91 -1.37 16.10
N ALA A 309 -12.51 -1.01 17.23
CA ALA A 309 -13.05 0.33 17.46
C ALA A 309 -12.75 0.83 18.87
N VAL A 310 -12.82 2.15 19.06
CA VAL A 310 -12.79 2.78 20.40
C VAL A 310 -14.21 3.17 20.78
N GLY A 311 -14.72 2.58 21.87
CA GLY A 311 -16.08 2.79 22.33
C GLY A 311 -16.27 4.13 23.04
N PRO A 312 -17.53 4.58 23.23
CA PRO A 312 -17.82 5.87 23.86
C PRO A 312 -17.46 5.92 25.35
N ASP A 313 -17.28 4.77 25.98
CA ASP A 313 -16.73 4.60 27.34
C ASP A 313 -15.20 4.67 27.38
N GLY A 314 -14.54 4.75 26.22
CA GLY A 314 -13.09 4.83 26.06
C GLY A 314 -12.36 3.50 26.07
N ALA A 315 -13.05 2.36 26.14
CA ALA A 315 -12.43 1.05 25.96
C ALA A 315 -12.18 0.76 24.47
N ILE A 316 -11.25 -0.16 24.19
CA ILE A 316 -11.08 -0.72 22.84
C ILE A 316 -12.02 -1.94 22.73
N TYR A 317 -12.70 -2.07 21.60
CA TYR A 317 -13.54 -3.22 21.26
C TYR A 317 -12.95 -3.90 20.03
N VAL A 318 -12.74 -5.21 20.11
CA VAL A 318 -12.24 -6.04 19.00
C VAL A 318 -13.29 -7.07 18.66
N ALA A 319 -13.74 -7.08 17.41
CA ALA A 319 -14.59 -8.13 16.88
C ALA A 319 -13.73 -9.28 16.35
N ASP A 320 -14.18 -10.50 16.59
CA ASP A 320 -13.52 -11.74 16.23
C ASP A 320 -14.52 -12.68 15.55
N TRP A 321 -14.08 -13.40 14.53
CA TRP A 321 -14.78 -14.58 14.02
C TRP A 321 -13.97 -15.83 14.36
N TYR A 322 -14.64 -16.90 14.75
CA TYR A 322 -13.96 -18.09 15.26
C TYR A 322 -13.79 -19.15 14.16
N ASP A 323 -12.69 -19.09 13.40
CA ASP A 323 -12.44 -20.01 12.28
C ASP A 323 -10.97 -20.49 12.25
N SER A 324 -10.80 -21.78 11.97
CA SER A 324 -9.51 -22.43 11.74
C SER A 324 -8.77 -21.86 10.52
N ARG A 325 -9.47 -21.22 9.59
CA ARG A 325 -8.93 -20.58 8.40
C ARG A 325 -9.36 -19.12 8.29
N VAL A 326 -8.59 -18.34 7.54
CA VAL A 326 -9.04 -17.01 7.11
C VAL A 326 -10.08 -17.14 6.00
N GLY A 327 -11.32 -16.73 6.30
CA GLY A 327 -12.53 -17.04 5.54
C GLY A 327 -12.69 -16.39 4.15
N GLY A 328 -11.69 -15.68 3.62
CA GLY A 328 -11.75 -15.11 2.27
C GLY A 328 -11.98 -16.17 1.18
N HIS A 329 -11.54 -17.41 1.45
CA HIS A 329 -11.85 -18.58 0.65
C HIS A 329 -12.08 -19.78 1.58
N GLN A 330 -13.32 -20.29 1.64
CA GLN A 330 -13.68 -21.54 2.33
C GLN A 330 -13.66 -21.43 3.86
N THR A 331 -14.62 -20.67 4.42
CA THR A 331 -14.93 -20.76 5.87
C THR A 331 -15.23 -22.21 6.23
N LEU A 332 -14.69 -22.65 7.37
CA LEU A 332 -14.87 -24.00 7.89
C LEU A 332 -15.72 -24.02 9.16
N ASP A 333 -16.10 -22.84 9.68
CA ASP A 333 -17.05 -22.71 10.78
C ASP A 333 -18.49 -22.57 10.26
N ASP A 334 -19.27 -23.64 10.36
CA ASP A 334 -20.70 -23.66 10.03
C ASP A 334 -21.59 -23.12 11.16
N THR A 335 -21.02 -22.83 12.33
CA THR A 335 -21.76 -22.31 13.48
C THR A 335 -21.89 -20.79 13.48
N CYS A 336 -21.10 -20.10 12.65
CA CYS A 336 -21.00 -18.63 12.58
C CYS A 336 -20.69 -18.00 13.95
N THR A 337 -19.74 -18.60 14.68
CA THR A 337 -19.37 -18.15 16.01
C THR A 337 -18.35 -17.01 15.96
N GLY A 338 -18.43 -16.13 16.95
CA GLY A 338 -17.54 -14.98 17.09
C GLY A 338 -17.68 -14.35 18.46
N ALA A 339 -16.79 -13.42 18.76
CA ALA A 339 -16.75 -12.73 20.05
C ALA A 339 -16.49 -11.23 19.86
N ILE A 340 -16.95 -10.45 20.82
CA ILE A 340 -16.56 -9.04 20.96
C ILE A 340 -15.78 -8.92 22.26
N TYR A 341 -14.50 -8.62 22.14
CA TYR A 341 -13.61 -8.41 23.28
C TYR A 341 -13.60 -6.94 23.66
N ARG A 342 -13.89 -6.64 24.94
CA ARG A 342 -13.67 -5.30 25.52
C ARG A 342 -12.32 -5.27 26.23
N ILE A 343 -11.43 -4.41 25.76
CA ILE A 343 -10.09 -4.19 26.30
C ILE A 343 -10.06 -2.87 27.06
N ALA A 344 -9.82 -2.97 28.37
CA ALA A 344 -9.70 -1.84 29.28
C ALA A 344 -8.82 -2.21 30.48
N PRO A 345 -8.30 -1.24 31.26
CA PRO A 345 -7.56 -1.55 32.48
C PRO A 345 -8.34 -2.41 33.47
N LYS A 346 -7.63 -3.20 34.27
CA LYS A 346 -8.25 -4.05 35.29
C LYS A 346 -9.07 -3.21 36.27
N GLY A 347 -10.31 -3.63 36.52
CA GLY A 347 -11.25 -2.90 37.39
C GLY A 347 -12.00 -1.76 36.68
N PHE A 348 -11.80 -1.56 35.38
CA PHE A 348 -12.57 -0.59 34.60
C PHE A 348 -14.07 -0.87 34.67
N LYS A 349 -14.84 0.18 34.99
CA LYS A 349 -16.31 0.17 34.95
C LYS A 349 -16.75 0.94 33.73
N SER A 350 -17.36 0.24 32.78
CA SER A 350 -17.89 0.86 31.57
C SER A 350 -19.03 1.81 31.93
N VAL A 351 -18.88 3.07 31.53
CA VAL A 351 -19.91 4.11 31.67
C VAL A 351 -19.99 4.81 30.32
N ILE A 352 -21.14 4.70 29.68
CA ILE A 352 -21.41 5.44 28.44
C ILE A 352 -21.82 6.87 28.84
N PRO A 353 -21.08 7.90 28.42
CA PRO A 353 -21.44 9.28 28.75
C PRO A 353 -22.77 9.66 28.10
N LYS A 354 -23.57 10.48 28.80
CA LYS A 354 -24.80 11.04 28.24
C LYS A 354 -24.43 11.89 27.02
N ILE A 355 -25.05 11.60 25.88
CA ILE A 355 -24.92 12.40 24.66
C ILE A 355 -25.93 13.54 24.75
N ASP A 356 -25.45 14.76 24.94
CA ASP A 356 -26.26 15.97 24.96
C ASP A 356 -25.63 17.00 24.04
N VAL A 357 -26.31 17.33 22.95
CA VAL A 357 -25.85 18.29 21.94
C VAL A 357 -26.75 19.52 21.88
N SER A 358 -27.61 19.72 22.89
CA SER A 358 -28.59 20.81 22.92
C SER A 358 -28.00 22.18 23.29
N THR A 359 -26.82 22.20 23.91
CA THR A 359 -26.06 23.42 24.23
C THR A 359 -24.62 23.32 23.74
N PRO A 360 -23.89 24.45 23.58
CA PRO A 360 -22.47 24.44 23.25
C PRO A 360 -21.62 23.63 24.24
N GLU A 361 -21.90 23.71 25.55
CA GLU A 361 -21.17 23.00 26.60
C GLU A 361 -21.37 21.49 26.50
N GLY A 362 -22.62 21.05 26.31
CA GLY A 362 -22.95 19.64 26.06
C GLY A 362 -22.25 19.12 24.80
N ALA A 363 -22.39 19.84 23.68
CA ALA A 363 -21.78 19.46 22.42
C ALA A 363 -20.24 19.42 22.49
N ALA A 364 -19.62 20.31 23.27
CA ALA A 364 -18.19 20.29 23.54
C ALA A 364 -17.75 19.10 24.39
N ALA A 365 -18.57 18.63 25.33
CA ALA A 365 -18.31 17.37 26.03
C ALA A 365 -18.40 16.16 25.08
N VAL A 366 -19.39 16.16 24.17
CA VAL A 366 -19.55 15.14 23.14
C VAL A 366 -18.36 15.13 22.16
N LEU A 367 -17.84 16.28 21.74
CA LEU A 367 -16.67 16.36 20.85
C LEU A 367 -15.40 15.75 21.46
N ARG A 368 -15.26 15.79 22.80
CA ARG A 368 -14.13 15.17 23.51
C ARG A 368 -14.21 13.64 23.56
N ASN A 369 -15.37 13.06 23.22
CA ASN A 369 -15.54 11.61 23.26
C ASN A 369 -14.53 10.90 22.36
N PRO A 370 -13.99 9.73 22.77
CA PRO A 370 -13.02 8.99 21.96
C PRO A 370 -13.63 8.29 20.74
N ALA A 371 -14.91 7.94 20.77
CA ALA A 371 -15.58 7.27 19.66
C ALA A 371 -15.86 8.24 18.50
N VAL A 372 -15.44 7.85 17.29
CA VAL A 372 -15.48 8.72 16.10
C VAL A 372 -16.90 9.11 15.69
N ASN A 373 -17.84 8.19 15.82
CA ASN A 373 -19.26 8.41 15.53
C ASN A 373 -19.94 9.32 16.56
N VAL A 374 -19.54 9.26 17.83
CA VAL A 374 -20.09 10.12 18.90
C VAL A 374 -19.55 11.54 18.79
N ARG A 375 -18.22 11.70 18.66
CA ARG A 375 -17.62 13.04 18.54
C ARG A 375 -18.07 13.79 17.29
N HIS A 376 -18.47 13.08 16.23
CA HIS A 376 -19.08 13.66 15.04
C HIS A 376 -20.36 14.45 15.35
N LEU A 377 -21.17 13.99 16.31
CA LEU A 377 -22.38 14.69 16.74
C LEU A 377 -22.03 16.01 17.42
N GLY A 378 -21.01 15.99 18.29
CA GLY A 378 -20.49 17.19 18.95
C GLY A 378 -19.95 18.21 17.93
N PHE A 379 -19.22 17.74 16.91
CA PHE A 379 -18.74 18.59 15.82
C PHE A 379 -19.89 19.29 15.09
N ASN A 380 -20.88 18.52 14.61
CA ASN A 380 -21.98 19.07 13.82
C ASN A 380 -22.84 20.05 14.63
N ALA A 381 -23.09 19.76 15.91
CA ALA A 381 -23.83 20.66 16.79
C ALA A 381 -23.06 21.97 17.05
N LEU A 382 -21.76 21.89 17.39
CA LEU A 382 -20.93 23.09 17.59
C LEU A 382 -20.81 23.93 16.32
N LYS A 383 -20.69 23.29 15.15
CA LYS A 383 -20.75 23.96 13.86
C LYS A 383 -22.10 24.68 13.68
N GLY A 384 -23.21 24.04 14.03
CA GLY A 384 -24.55 24.60 13.95
C GLY A 384 -24.78 25.81 14.88
N PHE A 385 -24.19 25.83 16.06
CA PHE A 385 -24.24 26.98 16.97
C PHE A 385 -23.40 28.19 16.50
N GLY A 386 -22.50 27.99 15.52
CA GLY A 386 -21.67 29.05 14.95
C GLY A 386 -20.81 29.77 16.00
N ALA A 387 -20.78 31.10 15.97
CA ALA A 387 -19.96 31.91 16.87
C ALA A 387 -20.21 31.65 18.38
N LYS A 388 -21.39 31.16 18.77
CA LYS A 388 -21.70 30.80 20.17
C LYS A 388 -20.82 29.66 20.70
N SER A 389 -20.22 28.86 19.81
CA SER A 389 -19.28 27.78 20.17
C SER A 389 -17.88 28.27 20.49
N LEU A 390 -17.53 29.53 20.18
CA LEU A 390 -16.16 30.03 20.36
C LEU A 390 -15.62 29.87 21.78
N PRO A 391 -16.37 30.15 22.87
CA PRO A 391 -15.85 29.99 24.23
C PRO A 391 -15.44 28.54 24.52
N VAL A 392 -16.33 27.57 24.28
CA VAL A 392 -16.09 26.16 24.55
C VAL A 392 -15.04 25.54 23.61
N VAL A 393 -14.98 25.99 22.35
CA VAL A 393 -13.92 25.57 21.40
C VAL A 393 -12.58 26.14 21.82
N SER A 394 -12.53 27.36 22.38
CA SER A 394 -11.29 27.93 22.94
C SER A 394 -10.74 27.12 24.11
N GLU A 395 -11.62 26.49 24.90
CA GLU A 395 -11.21 25.58 25.96
C GLU A 395 -10.66 24.27 25.39
N ILE A 396 -11.32 23.70 24.39
CA ILE A 396 -10.84 22.48 23.71
C ILE A 396 -9.44 22.70 23.12
N LEU A 397 -9.18 23.86 22.51
CA LEU A 397 -7.85 24.19 21.96
C LEU A 397 -6.72 24.22 23.02
N ARG A 398 -7.06 24.29 24.31
CA ARG A 398 -6.10 24.28 25.43
C ARG A 398 -5.94 22.90 26.08
N GLU A 399 -6.62 21.88 25.56
CA GLU A 399 -6.50 20.51 26.05
C GLU A 399 -5.05 20.03 25.96
N ALA A 400 -4.58 19.36 27.02
CA ALA A 400 -3.22 18.81 27.04
C ALA A 400 -3.05 17.65 26.04
N ASN A 401 -4.13 16.92 25.74
CA ASN A 401 -4.13 15.89 24.71
C ASN A 401 -4.19 16.55 23.32
N PRO A 402 -3.16 16.38 22.48
CA PRO A 402 -3.07 17.06 21.17
C PRO A 402 -4.16 16.61 20.19
N TYR A 403 -4.65 15.36 20.28
CA TYR A 403 -5.72 14.86 19.43
C TYR A 403 -7.06 15.49 19.79
N VAL A 404 -7.33 15.70 21.09
CA VAL A 404 -8.55 16.38 21.53
C VAL A 404 -8.49 17.86 21.15
N ALA A 405 -7.35 18.53 21.35
CA ALA A 405 -7.17 19.93 20.95
C ALA A 405 -7.35 20.13 19.44
N ALA A 406 -6.85 19.19 18.63
CA ALA A 406 -6.98 19.20 17.16
C ALA A 406 -8.44 19.25 16.68
N ARG A 407 -9.37 18.64 17.41
CA ARG A 407 -10.82 18.68 17.08
C ARG A 407 -11.37 20.10 17.12
N GLY A 408 -10.84 20.95 18.01
CA GLY A 408 -11.19 22.37 18.06
C GLY A 408 -10.71 23.14 16.83
N VAL A 409 -9.53 22.80 16.30
CA VAL A 409 -8.96 23.47 15.11
C VAL A 409 -9.84 23.24 13.87
N TRP A 410 -10.35 22.02 13.68
CA TRP A 410 -11.27 21.72 12.58
C TRP A 410 -12.57 22.53 12.63
N LEU A 411 -13.05 22.88 13.83
CA LEU A 411 -14.27 23.66 14.00
C LEU A 411 -14.09 25.14 13.71
N LEU A 412 -12.94 25.72 14.08
CA LEU A 412 -12.72 27.17 14.06
C LEU A 412 -13.13 27.86 12.75
N PRO A 413 -12.81 27.36 11.54
CA PRO A 413 -13.19 28.02 10.29
C PRO A 413 -14.71 28.15 10.06
N HIS A 414 -15.53 27.41 10.81
CA HIS A 414 -16.98 27.44 10.71
C HIS A 414 -17.65 28.38 11.73
N LEU A 415 -16.90 28.99 12.65
CA LEU A 415 -17.46 29.76 13.77
C LEU A 415 -17.50 31.28 13.51
N GLY A 416 -17.63 31.68 12.25
CA GLY A 416 -17.63 33.08 11.80
C GLY A 416 -16.24 33.68 11.64
N GLU A 417 -16.19 35.00 11.41
CA GLU A 417 -14.95 35.74 11.11
C GLU A 417 -13.89 35.61 12.20
N GLU A 418 -14.32 35.63 13.47
CA GLU A 418 -13.41 35.46 14.60
C GLU A 418 -12.78 34.06 14.61
N GLY A 419 -13.56 33.02 14.31
CA GLY A 419 -13.05 31.65 14.20
C GLY A 419 -12.02 31.51 13.07
N VAL A 420 -12.29 32.10 11.91
CA VAL A 420 -11.32 32.16 10.79
C VAL A 420 -10.05 32.91 11.19
N THR A 421 -10.19 34.04 11.89
CA THR A 421 -9.05 34.85 12.38
C THR A 421 -8.17 34.04 13.35
N ARG A 422 -8.79 33.33 14.30
CA ARG A 422 -8.10 32.44 15.24
C ARG A 422 -7.42 31.28 14.50
N THR A 423 -8.04 30.72 13.47
CA THR A 423 -7.41 29.67 12.65
C THR A 423 -6.18 30.20 11.93
N LYS A 424 -6.26 31.40 11.33
CA LYS A 424 -5.12 32.03 10.66
C LYS A 424 -3.96 32.34 11.61
N ALA A 425 -4.24 32.64 12.88
CA ALA A 425 -3.20 32.83 13.89
C ALA A 425 -2.39 31.55 14.13
N LEU A 426 -3.03 30.38 14.09
CA LEU A 426 -2.38 29.08 14.25
C LEU A 426 -1.41 28.73 13.11
N LEU A 427 -1.49 29.39 11.95
CA LEU A 427 -0.51 29.23 10.87
C LEU A 427 0.91 29.69 11.26
N LYS A 428 1.06 30.36 12.40
CA LYS A 428 2.34 30.83 12.95
C LYS A 428 2.72 30.12 14.27
N ASP A 429 1.97 29.10 14.66
CA ASP A 429 2.22 28.36 15.91
C ASP A 429 3.59 27.65 15.87
N PRO A 430 4.35 27.60 16.97
CA PRO A 430 5.62 26.86 17.01
C PRO A 430 5.45 25.36 16.68
N ASN A 431 4.29 24.75 16.99
CA ASN A 431 4.00 23.37 16.68
C ASN A 431 3.62 23.19 15.19
N PRO A 432 4.43 22.47 14.38
CA PRO A 432 4.13 22.26 12.97
C PRO A 432 2.81 21.51 12.74
N SER A 433 2.40 20.65 13.67
CA SER A 433 1.12 19.92 13.57
C SER A 433 -0.07 20.88 13.58
N LEU A 434 -0.01 21.95 14.39
CA LEU A 434 -1.07 22.96 14.45
C LEU A 434 -1.07 23.86 13.22
N ARG A 435 0.10 24.26 12.70
CA ARG A 435 0.20 25.03 11.45
C ARG A 435 -0.42 24.26 10.28
N ARG A 436 -0.07 22.98 10.17
CA ARG A 436 -0.60 22.05 9.16
C ARG A 436 -2.11 21.90 9.28
N LEU A 437 -2.61 21.65 10.48
CA LEU A 437 -4.04 21.47 10.73
C LEU A 437 -4.86 22.75 10.46
N ALA A 438 -4.33 23.91 10.81
CA ALA A 438 -4.92 25.20 10.50
C ALA A 438 -5.03 25.41 8.98
N PHE A 439 -3.99 25.09 8.23
CA PHE A 439 -4.00 25.16 6.77
C PHE A 439 -5.03 24.19 6.15
N GLN A 440 -5.05 22.93 6.60
CA GLN A 440 -6.00 21.93 6.12
C GLN A 440 -7.45 22.31 6.44
N SER A 441 -7.74 22.77 7.67
CA SER A 441 -9.09 23.13 8.11
C SER A 441 -9.64 24.33 7.33
N LEU A 442 -8.84 25.37 7.08
CA LEU A 442 -9.23 26.48 6.22
C LEU A 442 -9.59 26.00 4.80
N ARG A 443 -8.72 25.18 4.19
CA ARG A 443 -8.94 24.64 2.84
C ARG A 443 -10.21 23.79 2.77
N ARG A 444 -10.41 22.88 3.72
CA ARG A 444 -11.57 21.97 3.73
C ARG A 444 -12.88 22.67 4.09
N ALA A 445 -12.81 23.82 4.77
CA ALA A 445 -13.95 24.68 5.00
C ALA A 445 -14.26 25.63 3.81
N GLY A 446 -13.51 25.54 2.71
CA GLY A 446 -13.77 26.29 1.48
C GLY A 446 -13.18 27.71 1.44
N HIS A 447 -12.26 28.05 2.35
CA HIS A 447 -11.55 29.33 2.29
C HIS A 447 -10.46 29.31 1.20
N ASP A 448 -10.20 30.46 0.57
CA ASP A 448 -9.06 30.61 -0.33
C ASP A 448 -7.75 30.56 0.48
N THR A 449 -6.91 29.58 0.15
CA THR A 449 -5.65 29.32 0.83
C THR A 449 -4.42 29.45 -0.08
N LEU A 450 -4.54 29.93 -1.33
CA LEU A 450 -3.39 30.03 -2.24
C LEU A 450 -2.29 30.96 -1.70
N GLY A 451 -2.67 32.10 -1.14
CA GLY A 451 -1.72 33.00 -0.49
C GLY A 451 -1.03 32.36 0.72
N ILE A 452 -1.78 31.60 1.52
CA ILE A 452 -1.26 30.86 2.68
C ILE A 452 -0.29 29.77 2.23
N ALA A 453 -0.63 29.05 1.15
CA ALA A 453 0.24 28.03 0.55
C ALA A 453 1.58 28.62 0.10
N ALA A 454 1.57 29.82 -0.49
CA ALA A 454 2.80 30.52 -0.89
C ALA A 454 3.69 30.90 0.31
N GLU A 455 3.10 31.26 1.45
CA GLU A 455 3.84 31.52 2.70
C GLU A 455 4.40 30.22 3.29
N LEU A 456 3.56 29.19 3.45
CA LEU A 456 3.91 27.92 4.07
C LEU A 456 4.83 27.04 3.20
N ALA A 457 4.97 27.31 1.90
CA ALA A 457 5.98 26.65 1.07
C ALA A 457 7.42 26.87 1.59
N LYS A 458 7.62 27.93 2.39
CA LYS A 458 8.90 28.29 3.01
C LYS A 458 9.07 27.72 4.42
N ASP A 459 8.06 27.01 4.93
CA ASP A 459 8.05 26.48 6.29
C ASP A 459 9.26 25.55 6.52
N ALA A 460 9.81 25.56 7.73
CA ALA A 460 10.95 24.70 8.08
C ALA A 460 10.56 23.22 8.15
N ASP A 461 9.31 22.92 8.51
CA ASP A 461 8.82 21.56 8.69
C ASP A 461 8.40 20.91 7.37
N ILE A 462 8.86 19.67 7.17
CA ILE A 462 8.63 18.91 5.94
C ILE A 462 7.15 18.54 5.78
N ALA A 463 6.44 18.17 6.84
CA ALA A 463 5.04 17.78 6.76
C ALA A 463 4.14 18.98 6.41
N VAL A 464 4.49 20.20 6.85
CA VAL A 464 3.80 21.42 6.42
C VAL A 464 3.99 21.63 4.91
N ARG A 465 5.23 21.58 4.42
CA ARG A 465 5.53 21.73 2.98
C ARG A 465 4.88 20.64 2.11
N ARG A 466 4.81 19.40 2.59
CA ARG A 466 4.11 18.27 1.95
C ARG A 466 2.62 18.56 1.75
N ASP A 467 1.96 19.09 2.76
CA ASP A 467 0.53 19.41 2.69
C ASP A 467 0.27 20.65 1.80
N VAL A 468 1.20 21.60 1.76
CA VAL A 468 1.20 22.67 0.75
C VAL A 468 1.30 22.09 -0.64
N ALA A 469 2.25 21.20 -0.91
CA ALA A 469 2.46 20.62 -2.23
C ALA A 469 1.21 19.89 -2.75
N THR A 470 0.60 19.01 -1.95
CA THR A 470 -0.62 18.29 -2.34
C THR A 470 -1.81 19.22 -2.58
N SER A 471 -1.91 20.35 -1.88
CA SER A 471 -2.98 21.34 -2.07
C SER A 471 -2.96 22.01 -3.46
N LEU A 472 -1.80 22.05 -4.13
CA LEU A 472 -1.62 22.70 -5.44
C LEU A 472 -2.10 21.84 -6.61
N ARG A 473 -2.51 20.60 -6.35
CA ARG A 473 -2.95 19.63 -7.36
C ARG A 473 -4.00 20.21 -8.31
N ALA A 474 -5.04 20.85 -7.77
CA ALA A 474 -6.12 21.47 -8.54
C ALA A 474 -5.94 22.98 -8.78
N ALA A 475 -4.85 23.59 -8.29
CA ALA A 475 -4.62 25.03 -8.46
C ALA A 475 -4.31 25.38 -9.94
N PRO A 476 -4.65 26.60 -10.41
CA PRO A 476 -4.26 27.06 -11.75
C PRO A 476 -2.74 27.07 -11.95
N VAL A 477 -2.27 26.79 -13.16
CA VAL A 477 -0.83 26.66 -13.49
C VAL A 477 -0.03 27.91 -13.11
N ASP A 478 -0.53 29.10 -13.45
CA ASP A 478 0.13 30.38 -13.19
C ASP A 478 0.28 30.69 -11.69
N LYS A 479 -0.60 30.12 -10.85
CA LYS A 479 -0.54 30.25 -9.39
C LYS A 479 0.28 29.15 -8.72
N ALA A 480 0.19 27.94 -9.24
CA ALA A 480 0.85 26.77 -8.66
C ALA A 480 2.37 26.77 -8.90
N VAL A 481 2.81 27.11 -10.12
CA VAL A 481 4.23 26.99 -10.51
C VAL A 481 5.17 27.79 -9.59
N PRO A 482 4.92 29.08 -9.28
CA PRO A 482 5.80 29.83 -8.38
C PRO A 482 5.95 29.20 -6.99
N ILE A 483 4.87 28.63 -6.45
CA ILE A 483 4.87 27.97 -5.15
C ILE A 483 5.61 26.63 -5.24
N LEU A 484 5.39 25.86 -6.31
CA LEU A 484 6.12 24.61 -6.57
C LEU A 484 7.63 24.86 -6.72
N ILE A 485 8.06 25.95 -7.35
CA ILE A 485 9.49 26.27 -7.42
C ILE A 485 10.08 26.58 -6.03
N GLU A 486 9.34 27.26 -5.15
CA GLU A 486 9.80 27.44 -3.77
C GLU A 486 9.93 26.10 -3.03
N LEU A 487 8.99 25.18 -3.25
CA LEU A 487 9.06 23.82 -2.70
C LEU A 487 10.25 23.03 -3.28
N ALA A 488 10.53 23.17 -4.59
CA ALA A 488 11.63 22.51 -5.28
C ALA A 488 13.00 22.86 -4.66
N ARG A 489 13.19 24.13 -4.28
CA ARG A 489 14.42 24.60 -3.59
C ARG A 489 14.64 23.96 -2.22
N ARG A 490 13.60 23.37 -1.63
CA ARG A 490 13.56 22.84 -0.25
C ARG A 490 13.14 21.37 -0.20
N LEU A 491 13.20 20.68 -1.34
CA LEU A 491 12.78 19.30 -1.45
C LEU A 491 13.76 18.39 -0.71
N ASP A 492 13.28 17.65 0.30
CA ASP A 492 14.08 16.59 0.93
C ASP A 492 13.98 15.33 0.07
N VAL A 493 15.02 15.05 -0.73
CA VAL A 493 15.08 13.88 -1.60
C VAL A 493 15.22 12.55 -0.87
N SER A 494 15.40 12.57 0.46
CA SER A 494 15.41 11.37 1.29
C SER A 494 14.06 11.07 1.95
N ASP A 495 13.05 11.93 1.76
CA ASP A 495 11.67 11.70 2.19
C ASP A 495 10.76 11.42 1.00
N LYS A 496 10.35 10.15 0.86
CA LYS A 496 9.55 9.72 -0.29
C LYS A 496 8.20 10.45 -0.40
N ASN A 497 7.56 10.74 0.73
CA ASN A 497 6.28 11.44 0.72
C ASN A 497 6.39 12.92 0.31
N SER A 498 7.53 13.57 0.57
CA SER A 498 7.82 14.92 0.07
C SER A 498 7.95 14.93 -1.46
N ILE A 499 8.66 13.96 -2.00
CA ILE A 499 8.81 13.76 -3.46
C ILE A 499 7.43 13.48 -4.07
N ALA A 500 6.69 12.50 -3.54
CA ALA A 500 5.35 12.16 -4.03
C ALA A 500 4.39 13.36 -3.96
N ALA A 501 4.41 14.13 -2.86
CA ALA A 501 3.58 15.33 -2.70
C ALA A 501 3.91 16.43 -3.72
N PHE A 502 5.19 16.63 -4.03
CA PHE A 502 5.60 17.54 -5.11
C PHE A 502 5.04 17.10 -6.46
N GLY A 503 5.06 15.79 -6.75
CA GLY A 503 4.54 15.21 -7.98
C GLY A 503 3.02 15.39 -8.08
N ILE A 504 2.32 15.16 -6.98
CA ILE A 504 0.87 15.38 -6.86
C ILE A 504 0.52 16.85 -7.12
N GLY A 505 1.26 17.81 -6.53
CA GLY A 505 1.06 19.24 -6.78
C GLY A 505 1.31 19.64 -8.24
N SER A 506 2.23 18.94 -8.90
CA SER A 506 2.63 19.14 -10.29
C SER A 506 1.74 18.42 -11.31
N ALA A 507 0.78 17.59 -10.86
CA ALA A 507 -0.07 16.79 -11.74
C ALA A 507 -0.88 17.69 -12.70
N ASN A 508 -0.93 17.30 -13.98
CA ASN A 508 -1.47 18.07 -15.12
C ASN A 508 -0.69 19.36 -15.44
N LYS A 509 0.52 19.54 -14.89
CA LYS A 509 1.36 20.75 -15.05
C LYS A 509 2.85 20.45 -15.22
N GLN A 510 3.22 19.19 -15.45
CA GLN A 510 4.59 18.70 -15.36
C GLN A 510 5.56 19.48 -16.25
N ASP A 511 5.18 19.77 -17.51
CA ASP A 511 6.03 20.51 -18.45
C ASP A 511 6.26 21.96 -18.01
N ALA A 512 5.22 22.63 -17.49
CA ALA A 512 5.33 24.01 -17.00
C ALA A 512 6.23 24.09 -15.75
N VAL A 513 6.07 23.13 -14.83
CA VAL A 513 6.92 23.02 -13.64
C VAL A 513 8.35 22.72 -14.04
N TRP A 514 8.58 21.76 -14.94
CA TRP A 514 9.92 21.42 -15.40
C TRP A 514 10.60 22.58 -16.12
N SER A 515 9.88 23.31 -16.98
CA SER A 515 10.41 24.49 -17.65
C SER A 515 10.93 25.52 -16.65
N ALA A 516 10.17 25.76 -15.56
CA ALA A 516 10.57 26.70 -14.51
C ALA A 516 11.75 26.16 -13.66
N VAL A 517 11.74 24.87 -13.30
CA VAL A 517 12.87 24.21 -12.62
C VAL A 517 14.14 24.32 -13.46
N LYS A 518 14.04 24.09 -14.78
CA LYS A 518 15.17 24.19 -15.69
C LYS A 518 15.75 25.60 -15.73
N SER A 519 14.89 26.62 -15.83
CA SER A 519 15.34 28.02 -15.86
C SER A 519 15.98 28.50 -14.56
N GLU A 520 15.52 27.99 -13.42
CA GLU A 520 15.91 28.54 -12.12
C GLU A 520 16.96 27.70 -11.37
N LEU A 521 16.87 26.36 -11.49
CA LEU A 521 17.64 25.41 -10.68
C LEU A 521 18.60 24.55 -11.51
N ALA A 522 18.44 24.48 -12.84
CA ALA A 522 19.23 23.62 -13.71
C ALA A 522 19.95 24.36 -14.86
N LYS A 523 20.27 25.64 -14.65
CA LYS A 523 20.84 26.56 -15.66
C LYS A 523 22.24 26.18 -16.17
N ASP A 524 23.02 25.46 -15.36
CA ASP A 524 24.42 25.12 -15.65
C ASP A 524 24.56 23.86 -16.54
N GLY A 525 23.44 23.39 -17.11
CA GLY A 525 23.40 22.26 -18.04
C GLY A 525 23.19 20.92 -17.36
N ALA A 526 22.96 19.89 -18.19
CA ALA A 526 22.53 18.58 -17.73
C ALA A 526 23.56 17.89 -16.82
N GLU A 527 24.88 18.08 -17.03
CA GLU A 527 25.92 17.44 -16.19
C GLU A 527 25.99 18.01 -14.76
N ALA A 528 25.43 19.20 -14.51
CA ALA A 528 25.58 19.95 -13.26
C ALA A 528 24.35 19.90 -12.33
N TRP A 529 23.34 19.06 -12.63
CA TRP A 529 22.15 18.96 -11.79
C TRP A 529 22.48 18.56 -10.35
N SER A 530 21.80 19.20 -9.40
CA SER A 530 21.83 18.77 -8.00
C SER A 530 20.96 17.52 -7.79
N PRO A 531 21.11 16.79 -6.67
CA PRO A 531 20.25 15.66 -6.34
C PRO A 531 18.74 15.99 -6.36
N GLU A 532 18.37 17.21 -5.97
CA GLU A 532 16.99 17.72 -6.01
C GLU A 532 16.48 17.83 -7.45
N VAL A 533 17.27 18.44 -8.34
CA VAL A 533 16.90 18.58 -9.76
C VAL A 533 16.81 17.21 -10.42
N GLU A 534 17.76 16.30 -10.15
CA GLU A 534 17.72 14.93 -10.65
C GLU A 534 16.44 14.20 -10.21
N ARG A 535 16.07 14.35 -8.94
CA ARG A 535 14.89 13.70 -8.38
C ARG A 535 13.59 14.30 -8.91
N ILE A 536 13.54 15.62 -9.11
CA ILE A 536 12.40 16.31 -9.72
C ILE A 536 12.23 15.87 -11.17
N ALA A 537 13.32 15.81 -11.95
CA ALA A 537 13.29 15.35 -13.33
C ALA A 537 12.80 13.90 -13.43
N TRP A 538 13.27 13.01 -12.55
CA TRP A 538 12.80 11.62 -12.44
C TRP A 538 11.31 11.52 -12.11
N LEU A 539 10.87 12.30 -11.12
CA LEU A 539 9.48 12.32 -10.66
C LEU A 539 8.51 12.81 -11.73
N LEU A 540 8.85 13.91 -12.40
CA LEU A 540 8.02 14.54 -13.41
C LEU A 540 8.12 13.86 -14.78
N HIS A 541 9.27 13.21 -15.06
CA HIS A 541 9.64 12.55 -16.31
C HIS A 541 9.08 13.25 -17.57
N PRO A 542 9.34 14.56 -17.73
CA PRO A 542 8.71 15.34 -18.80
C PRO A 542 9.34 14.97 -20.15
N ALA A 543 8.52 14.92 -21.20
CA ALA A 543 8.99 14.61 -22.55
C ALA A 543 10.07 15.60 -23.03
N SER A 544 10.03 16.84 -22.57
CA SER A 544 11.02 17.88 -22.88
C SER A 544 12.41 17.65 -22.26
N ALA A 545 12.58 16.69 -21.34
CA ALA A 545 13.85 16.36 -20.69
C ALA A 545 14.60 15.18 -21.31
N VAL A 546 14.07 14.57 -22.39
CA VAL A 546 14.64 13.36 -23.01
C VAL A 546 16.11 13.55 -23.40
N GLN A 547 16.48 14.71 -23.95
CA GLN A 547 17.85 14.97 -24.35
C GLN A 547 18.78 15.11 -23.14
N GLU A 548 18.34 15.79 -22.08
CA GLU A 548 19.11 15.93 -20.85
C GLU A 548 19.31 14.59 -20.13
N PHE A 549 18.30 13.71 -20.12
CA PHE A 549 18.47 12.34 -19.61
C PHE A 549 19.49 11.55 -20.43
N LEU A 550 19.45 11.65 -21.75
CA LEU A 550 20.40 11.01 -22.65
C LEU A 550 21.83 11.51 -22.39
N ASP A 551 22.02 12.83 -22.33
CA ASP A 551 23.33 13.46 -22.11
C ASP A 551 23.92 13.03 -20.76
N ARG A 552 23.09 13.01 -19.71
CA ARG A 552 23.51 12.58 -18.38
C ARG A 552 23.86 11.10 -18.33
N ALA A 553 22.99 10.25 -18.88
CA ALA A 553 23.22 8.80 -18.92
C ALA A 553 24.45 8.42 -19.75
N ALA A 554 24.83 9.21 -20.75
CA ALA A 554 26.04 9.00 -21.56
C ALA A 554 27.32 9.62 -20.94
N SER A 555 27.20 10.51 -19.95
CA SER A 555 28.33 11.28 -19.44
C SER A 555 29.23 10.50 -18.48
N THR A 556 30.53 10.47 -18.78
CA THR A 556 31.55 9.93 -17.88
C THR A 556 31.89 10.85 -16.71
N LYS A 557 31.40 12.10 -16.71
CA LYS A 557 31.62 13.09 -15.64
C LYS A 557 30.57 13.00 -14.53
N VAL A 558 29.40 12.46 -14.85
CA VAL A 558 28.30 12.26 -13.89
C VAL A 558 28.57 11.00 -13.06
N SER A 559 28.13 10.97 -11.80
CA SER A 559 28.30 9.79 -10.93
C SER A 559 27.56 8.56 -11.50
N GLN A 560 27.98 7.34 -11.16
CA GLN A 560 27.26 6.13 -11.59
C GLN A 560 25.81 6.11 -11.12
N ALA A 561 25.54 6.51 -9.87
CA ALA A 561 24.17 6.56 -9.33
C ALA A 561 23.30 7.56 -10.09
N SER A 562 23.85 8.73 -10.42
CA SER A 562 23.15 9.76 -11.19
C SER A 562 22.92 9.37 -12.65
N ARG A 563 23.84 8.60 -13.27
CA ARG A 563 23.61 7.98 -14.59
C ARG A 563 22.50 6.94 -14.54
N THR A 564 22.52 6.08 -13.53
CA THR A 564 21.50 5.04 -13.29
C THR A 564 20.13 5.70 -13.19
N LEU A 565 20.01 6.75 -12.37
CA LEU A 565 18.78 7.50 -12.24
C LEU A 565 18.35 8.18 -13.55
N ALA A 566 19.28 8.66 -14.38
CA ALA A 566 18.95 9.25 -15.68
C ALA A 566 18.41 8.20 -16.69
N VAL A 567 19.01 7.01 -16.73
CA VAL A 567 18.49 5.87 -17.52
C VAL A 567 17.11 5.50 -17.04
N GLU A 568 16.93 5.33 -15.72
CA GLU A 568 15.64 5.02 -15.15
C GLU A 568 14.60 6.10 -15.47
N SER A 569 14.93 7.39 -15.29
CA SER A 569 14.04 8.52 -15.61
C SER A 569 13.58 8.48 -17.06
N LEU A 570 14.52 8.23 -17.99
CA LEU A 570 14.22 8.09 -19.41
C LEU A 570 13.24 6.95 -19.68
N SER A 571 13.31 5.85 -18.93
CA SER A 571 12.41 4.70 -19.08
C SER A 571 10.96 5.00 -18.71
N PHE A 572 10.72 5.98 -17.83
CA PHE A 572 9.37 6.42 -17.42
C PHE A 572 8.76 7.46 -18.37
N VAL A 573 9.53 8.00 -19.32
CA VAL A 573 8.99 8.89 -20.36
C VAL A 573 8.28 8.05 -21.43
N ASP A 574 6.96 8.18 -21.50
CA ASP A 574 6.12 7.43 -22.44
C ASP A 574 6.03 8.10 -23.82
N THR A 575 7.19 8.24 -24.47
CA THR A 575 7.29 8.75 -25.86
C THR A 575 8.20 7.89 -26.73
N LYS A 576 8.02 7.96 -28.05
CA LYS A 576 8.89 7.26 -29.01
C LYS A 576 10.31 7.80 -28.94
N GLU A 577 10.48 9.10 -28.74
CA GLU A 577 11.77 9.78 -28.65
C GLU A 577 12.59 9.25 -27.46
N ALA A 578 11.94 9.04 -26.31
CA ALA A 578 12.57 8.46 -25.14
C ALA A 578 13.05 7.03 -25.40
N ALA A 579 12.23 6.21 -26.05
CA ALA A 579 12.60 4.86 -26.42
C ALA A 579 13.79 4.82 -27.39
N LEU A 580 13.83 5.71 -28.39
CA LEU A 580 14.95 5.84 -29.30
C LEU A 580 16.23 6.33 -28.58
N ALA A 581 16.11 7.26 -27.63
CA ALA A 581 17.23 7.70 -26.80
C ALA A 581 17.77 6.54 -25.93
N MET A 582 16.89 5.71 -25.38
CA MET A 582 17.28 4.50 -24.63
C MET A 582 18.04 3.49 -25.52
N ILE A 583 17.57 3.29 -26.76
CA ILE A 583 18.25 2.42 -27.73
C ILE A 583 19.64 2.95 -28.08
N LYS A 584 19.81 4.27 -28.22
CA LYS A 584 21.14 4.87 -28.40
C LYS A 584 22.07 4.55 -27.23
N LEU A 585 21.58 4.60 -25.99
CA LEU A 585 22.35 4.26 -24.79
C LEU A 585 22.78 2.79 -24.75
N CYS A 586 22.09 1.89 -25.47
CA CYS A 586 22.45 0.47 -25.54
C CYS A 586 23.72 0.20 -26.36
N ALA A 587 24.20 1.18 -27.13
CA ALA A 587 25.39 1.04 -27.98
C ALA A 587 26.64 0.67 -27.17
N ALA A 588 27.52 -0.13 -27.79
CA ALA A 588 28.81 -0.49 -27.19
C ALA A 588 29.65 0.78 -26.93
N GLY A 589 30.19 0.91 -25.71
CA GLY A 589 30.99 2.06 -25.28
C GLY A 589 30.23 3.10 -24.44
N SER A 590 28.89 3.04 -24.40
CA SER A 590 28.12 3.84 -23.44
C SER A 590 28.38 3.38 -22.01
N PRO A 591 28.63 4.30 -21.04
CA PRO A 591 28.85 3.93 -19.65
C PRO A 591 27.59 3.35 -18.96
N SER A 592 26.43 3.42 -19.63
CA SER A 592 25.14 2.93 -19.16
C SER A 592 24.55 1.81 -20.03
N ALA A 593 25.34 1.22 -20.94
CA ALA A 593 24.83 0.27 -21.94
C ALA A 593 24.10 -0.94 -21.35
N SER A 594 24.62 -1.52 -20.25
CA SER A 594 24.02 -2.71 -19.63
C SER A 594 22.63 -2.41 -19.05
N GLU A 595 22.52 -1.29 -18.33
CA GLU A 595 21.28 -0.87 -17.70
C GLU A 595 20.25 -0.42 -18.75
N ALA A 596 20.70 0.33 -19.75
CA ALA A 596 19.84 0.77 -20.86
C ALA A 596 19.22 -0.41 -21.61
N LYS A 597 19.99 -1.48 -21.87
CA LYS A 597 19.47 -2.71 -22.49
C LYS A 597 18.40 -3.36 -21.64
N THR A 598 18.61 -3.41 -20.32
CA THR A 598 17.64 -3.97 -19.37
C THR A 598 16.31 -3.21 -19.46
N TRP A 599 16.36 -1.88 -19.35
CA TRP A 599 15.15 -1.05 -19.43
C TRP A 599 14.49 -1.12 -20.81
N ALA A 600 15.25 -1.09 -21.91
CA ALA A 600 14.70 -1.18 -23.25
C ALA A 600 13.93 -2.48 -23.48
N LEU A 601 14.47 -3.62 -23.03
CA LEU A 601 13.83 -4.93 -23.11
C LEU A 601 12.60 -5.05 -22.21
N MET A 602 12.62 -4.44 -21.02
CA MET A 602 11.44 -4.40 -20.17
C MET A 602 10.33 -3.54 -20.79
N ARG A 603 10.66 -2.31 -21.20
CA ARG A 603 9.69 -1.32 -21.67
C ARG A 603 9.12 -1.63 -23.05
N MET A 604 9.83 -2.34 -23.94
CA MET A 604 9.26 -2.84 -25.21
C MET A 604 8.06 -3.77 -25.02
N THR A 605 7.91 -4.33 -23.81
CA THR A 605 6.77 -5.15 -23.43
C THR A 605 5.76 -4.45 -22.50
N GLY A 606 6.09 -3.23 -22.08
CA GLY A 606 5.26 -2.37 -21.24
C GLY A 606 4.71 -1.19 -22.05
N SER A 607 4.80 0.02 -21.51
CA SER A 607 4.22 1.21 -22.14
C SER A 607 4.76 1.52 -23.54
N TRP A 608 6.02 1.17 -23.84
CA TRP A 608 6.60 1.40 -25.17
C TRP A 608 6.17 0.38 -26.21
N ALA A 609 5.37 -0.64 -25.85
CA ALA A 609 4.76 -1.54 -26.82
C ALA A 609 3.93 -0.79 -27.86
N ALA A 610 3.35 0.36 -27.49
CA ALA A 610 2.58 1.23 -28.40
C ALA A 610 3.43 1.89 -29.50
N PHE A 611 4.76 1.96 -29.36
CA PHE A 611 5.66 2.62 -30.32
C PHE A 611 6.36 1.64 -31.28
N ASP A 612 6.10 0.34 -31.15
CA ASP A 612 6.72 -0.74 -31.94
C ASP A 612 8.25 -0.64 -32.06
N ILE A 613 8.93 -0.54 -30.93
CA ILE A 613 10.39 -0.34 -30.89
C ILE A 613 11.19 -1.62 -31.18
N ARG A 614 10.54 -2.75 -31.45
CA ARG A 614 11.21 -4.04 -31.71
C ARG A 614 12.10 -3.97 -32.94
N THR A 615 11.61 -3.31 -33.99
CA THR A 615 12.36 -3.10 -35.23
C THR A 615 13.61 -2.27 -34.96
N GLU A 616 13.49 -1.21 -34.16
CA GLU A 616 14.62 -0.35 -33.80
C GLU A 616 15.64 -1.05 -32.92
N LEU A 617 15.19 -1.86 -31.96
CA LEU A 617 16.07 -2.71 -31.13
C LEU A 617 16.82 -3.73 -31.97
N LYS A 618 16.18 -4.29 -32.99
CA LYS A 618 16.82 -5.21 -33.94
C LYS A 618 17.86 -4.49 -34.78
N ASN A 619 17.51 -3.34 -35.36
CA ASN A 619 18.42 -2.55 -36.18
C ASN A 619 19.65 -2.08 -35.39
N ALA A 620 19.47 -1.78 -34.10
CA ALA A 620 20.54 -1.44 -33.18
C ALA A 620 21.35 -2.64 -32.67
N GLY A 621 21.02 -3.88 -33.06
CA GLY A 621 21.69 -5.10 -32.61
C GLY A 621 21.48 -5.42 -31.12
N VAL A 622 20.43 -4.86 -30.51
CA VAL A 622 20.09 -5.06 -29.09
C VAL A 622 19.23 -6.30 -28.88
N TYR A 623 18.23 -6.52 -29.74
CA TYR A 623 17.31 -7.65 -29.64
C TYR A 623 16.88 -8.13 -31.03
N ASP A 624 17.12 -9.40 -31.35
CA ASP A 624 16.52 -10.08 -32.50
C ASP A 624 15.96 -11.43 -32.04
N ALA A 625 14.63 -11.57 -32.07
CA ALA A 625 13.95 -12.79 -31.66
C ALA A 625 14.49 -14.04 -32.38
N LYS A 626 14.97 -13.91 -33.63
CA LYS A 626 15.49 -15.03 -34.42
C LYS A 626 16.90 -15.46 -34.02
N SER A 627 17.69 -14.57 -33.41
CA SER A 627 19.06 -14.88 -32.98
C SER A 627 19.14 -15.36 -31.53
N ILE A 628 18.03 -15.28 -30.79
CA ILE A 628 17.98 -15.73 -29.40
C ILE A 628 18.13 -17.25 -29.32
N VAL A 629 19.17 -17.66 -28.61
CA VAL A 629 19.39 -19.06 -28.25
C VAL A 629 18.57 -19.36 -27.00
N VAL A 630 17.60 -20.27 -27.15
CA VAL A 630 16.79 -20.77 -26.06
C VAL A 630 17.31 -22.15 -25.67
N ASN A 631 17.70 -22.32 -24.41
CA ASN A 631 18.18 -23.57 -23.85
C ASN A 631 17.09 -24.23 -23.01
N ALA A 632 16.84 -25.52 -23.25
CA ALA A 632 16.05 -26.32 -22.34
C ALA A 632 16.80 -26.48 -21.01
N ILE A 633 16.18 -26.06 -19.90
CA ILE A 633 16.73 -26.20 -18.55
C ILE A 633 15.62 -26.78 -17.69
N GLN A 634 15.76 -28.01 -17.22
CA GLN A 634 14.78 -28.65 -16.35
C GLN A 634 15.37 -28.86 -14.97
N VAL A 635 14.56 -28.67 -13.93
CA VAL A 635 14.95 -29.08 -12.59
C VAL A 635 14.81 -30.59 -12.54
N PRO A 636 15.86 -31.36 -12.20
CA PRO A 636 15.74 -32.81 -12.08
C PRO A 636 14.60 -33.21 -11.13
N GLU A 637 13.99 -34.36 -11.38
CA GLU A 637 13.05 -34.93 -10.41
C GLU A 637 13.83 -35.42 -9.17
N ALA A 638 13.17 -35.35 -8.01
CA ALA A 638 13.78 -35.85 -6.78
C ALA A 638 13.86 -37.39 -6.84
N PRO A 639 15.00 -37.99 -6.44
CA PRO A 639 15.06 -39.44 -6.27
C PRO A 639 14.15 -39.89 -5.12
N ALA A 640 13.97 -41.21 -4.98
CA ALA A 640 13.30 -41.75 -3.81
C ALA A 640 14.11 -41.45 -2.54
N GLY A 641 13.43 -40.94 -1.51
CA GLY A 641 14.00 -40.58 -0.22
C GLY A 641 14.74 -41.74 0.47
N THR A 642 15.99 -41.50 0.87
CA THR A 642 16.84 -42.39 1.67
C THR A 642 16.84 -42.06 3.16
N TYR A 643 16.33 -40.89 3.55
CA TYR A 643 16.10 -40.46 4.94
C TYR A 643 14.91 -39.52 5.07
N THR A 644 14.37 -39.42 6.28
CA THR A 644 13.20 -38.58 6.62
C THR A 644 13.60 -37.30 7.37
N GLU A 645 12.66 -36.36 7.51
CA GLU A 645 12.82 -35.17 8.38
C GLU A 645 13.20 -35.58 9.81
N GLN A 646 12.60 -36.67 10.33
CA GLN A 646 12.85 -37.17 11.67
C GLN A 646 14.27 -37.74 11.84
N ASP A 647 14.79 -38.41 10.81
CA ASP A 647 16.17 -38.93 10.82
C ASP A 647 17.19 -37.80 10.92
N VAL A 648 16.92 -36.65 10.31
CA VAL A 648 17.75 -35.43 10.41
C VAL A 648 17.58 -34.77 11.78
N LEU A 649 16.34 -34.61 12.25
CA LEU A 649 16.05 -33.97 13.54
C LEU A 649 16.63 -34.74 14.73
N SER A 650 16.79 -36.06 14.61
CA SER A 650 17.45 -36.90 15.62
C SER A 650 18.96 -36.69 15.74
N LYS A 651 19.59 -35.97 14.80
CA LYS A 651 21.04 -35.72 14.78
C LYS A 651 21.38 -34.39 15.46
N THR A 652 22.60 -34.30 15.98
CA THR A 652 23.16 -33.03 16.48
C THR A 652 23.92 -32.37 15.34
N GLY A 653 23.52 -31.15 14.97
CA GLY A 653 24.17 -30.39 13.89
C GLY A 653 25.40 -29.61 14.36
N ASP A 654 26.42 -29.53 13.51
CA ASP A 654 27.63 -28.73 13.66
C ASP A 654 27.57 -27.51 12.73
N ALA A 655 27.43 -26.31 13.31
CA ALA A 655 27.27 -25.08 12.54
C ALA A 655 28.52 -24.71 11.71
N ALA A 656 29.73 -25.12 12.11
CA ALA A 656 30.95 -24.84 11.36
C ALA A 656 31.02 -25.70 10.08
N LYS A 657 30.68 -26.99 10.19
CA LYS A 657 30.52 -27.87 9.02
C LYS A 657 29.36 -27.42 8.14
N GLY A 658 28.25 -27.02 8.78
CA GLY A 658 27.08 -26.47 8.12
C GLY A 658 27.39 -25.26 7.25
N ALA A 659 28.23 -24.35 7.72
CA ALA A 659 28.67 -23.18 6.95
C ALA A 659 29.42 -23.56 5.66
N ALA A 660 30.30 -24.57 5.71
CA ALA A 660 31.01 -25.06 4.54
C ALA A 660 30.07 -25.78 3.56
N LEU A 661 29.15 -26.60 4.08
CA LEU A 661 28.16 -27.33 3.28
C LEU A 661 27.12 -26.40 2.62
N ALA A 662 26.77 -25.30 3.29
CA ALA A 662 25.84 -24.28 2.79
C ALA A 662 26.35 -23.60 1.50
N LEU A 663 27.63 -23.73 1.15
CA LEU A 663 28.14 -23.31 -0.15
C LEU A 663 27.48 -24.05 -1.32
N ARG A 664 26.93 -25.26 -1.13
CA ARG A 664 26.13 -25.92 -2.18
C ARG A 664 24.83 -25.17 -2.47
N CYS A 665 24.28 -24.49 -1.47
CA CYS A 665 23.07 -23.68 -1.61
C CYS A 665 23.34 -22.39 -2.41
N ILE A 666 24.60 -21.92 -2.48
CA ILE A 666 24.98 -20.68 -3.18
C ILE A 666 24.70 -20.71 -4.69
N MET A 667 24.56 -21.91 -5.27
CA MET A 667 24.23 -22.07 -6.69
C MET A 667 22.82 -21.52 -7.00
N CYS A 668 21.93 -21.49 -6.01
CA CYS A 668 20.54 -21.12 -6.18
C CYS A 668 20.11 -19.98 -5.25
N HIS A 669 20.78 -19.80 -4.12
CA HIS A 669 20.42 -18.83 -3.11
C HIS A 669 21.55 -17.83 -2.86
N GLN A 670 21.17 -16.66 -2.37
CA GLN A 670 22.12 -15.75 -1.77
C GLN A 670 22.47 -16.21 -0.36
N VAL A 671 23.77 -16.36 -0.10
CA VAL A 671 24.36 -16.68 1.20
C VAL A 671 25.31 -15.55 1.57
N ASN A 672 24.97 -14.76 2.60
CA ASN A 672 25.72 -13.57 2.99
C ASN A 672 25.95 -12.59 1.82
N GLY A 673 24.92 -12.40 0.98
CA GLY A 673 24.95 -11.51 -0.19
C GLY A 673 25.60 -12.10 -1.46
N ASN A 674 26.13 -13.32 -1.41
CA ASN A 674 26.77 -13.98 -2.56
C ASN A 674 25.87 -15.07 -3.14
N GLY A 675 25.76 -15.17 -4.48
CA GLY A 675 24.91 -16.16 -5.18
C GLY A 675 23.78 -15.50 -5.97
N PRO A 676 23.05 -16.28 -6.81
CA PRO A 676 21.96 -15.74 -7.61
C PRO A 676 20.67 -15.58 -6.80
N ALA A 677 19.83 -14.63 -7.20
CA ALA A 677 18.49 -14.40 -6.64
C ALA A 677 17.43 -15.36 -7.23
N TYR A 678 17.78 -16.65 -7.36
CA TYR A 678 16.86 -17.67 -7.88
C TYR A 678 15.92 -18.19 -6.79
N GLY A 679 16.47 -18.57 -5.63
CA GLY A 679 15.77 -18.89 -4.38
C GLY A 679 15.78 -17.73 -3.38
N PRO A 680 15.07 -17.86 -2.23
CA PRO A 680 15.10 -16.86 -1.16
C PRO A 680 16.52 -16.58 -0.65
N GLU A 681 16.78 -15.33 -0.24
CA GLU A 681 18.01 -15.00 0.49
C GLU A 681 18.01 -15.72 1.84
N LEU A 682 19.06 -16.49 2.11
CA LEU A 682 19.04 -17.44 3.23
C LEU A 682 19.09 -16.78 4.60
N LYS A 683 19.81 -15.67 4.77
CA LYS A 683 19.94 -15.00 6.07
C LYS A 683 18.59 -14.48 6.56
N GLY A 684 17.90 -13.71 5.73
CA GLY A 684 16.60 -13.14 6.03
C GLY A 684 15.50 -14.20 6.07
N TRP A 685 15.53 -15.23 5.23
CA TRP A 685 14.53 -16.30 5.30
C TRP A 685 14.72 -17.15 6.56
N ALA A 686 15.93 -17.67 6.80
CA ALA A 686 16.22 -18.61 7.88
C ALA A 686 16.10 -18.01 9.30
N SER A 687 16.40 -16.72 9.48
CA SER A 687 16.24 -16.04 10.77
C SER A 687 14.80 -16.07 11.32
N ARG A 688 13.82 -16.35 10.45
CA ARG A 688 12.39 -16.43 10.79
C ARG A 688 11.86 -17.86 10.91
N GLN A 689 12.70 -18.87 10.75
CA GLN A 689 12.28 -20.28 10.71
C GLN A 689 12.61 -21.04 12.00
N SER A 690 11.80 -22.05 12.33
CA SER A 690 12.19 -23.07 13.31
C SER A 690 13.22 -24.03 12.72
N ARG A 691 13.88 -24.83 13.56
CA ARG A 691 14.83 -25.85 13.08
C ARG A 691 14.11 -26.89 12.21
N GLU A 692 12.90 -27.26 12.60
CA GLU A 692 12.03 -28.19 11.90
C GLU A 692 11.67 -27.67 10.51
N ALA A 693 11.34 -26.38 10.40
CA ALA A 693 11.06 -25.74 9.12
C ALA A 693 12.29 -25.70 8.20
N LEU A 694 13.49 -25.43 8.76
CA LEU A 694 14.74 -25.48 8.00
C LEU A 694 15.02 -26.88 7.47
N VAL A 695 14.87 -27.91 8.31
CA VAL A 695 15.06 -29.32 7.91
C VAL A 695 14.05 -29.72 6.84
N ARG A 696 12.76 -29.43 7.05
CA ARG A 696 11.71 -29.71 6.07
C ARG A 696 12.00 -29.08 4.72
N ALA A 697 12.40 -27.81 4.68
CA ALA A 697 12.71 -27.13 3.43
C ALA A 697 13.87 -27.78 2.65
N LEU A 698 14.83 -28.37 3.35
CA LEU A 698 15.96 -29.08 2.73
C LEU A 698 15.58 -30.51 2.30
N VAL A 699 14.87 -31.27 3.14
CA VAL A 699 14.52 -32.67 2.87
C VAL A 699 13.37 -32.77 1.86
N ASN A 700 12.32 -31.97 2.05
CA ASN A 700 11.11 -31.96 1.25
C ASN A 700 10.76 -30.53 0.79
N PRO A 701 11.53 -29.95 -0.15
CA PRO A 701 11.32 -28.58 -0.62
C PRO A 701 9.97 -28.34 -1.31
N SER A 702 9.24 -29.41 -1.68
CA SER A 702 7.90 -29.32 -2.27
C SER A 702 6.78 -29.33 -1.21
N ALA A 703 7.10 -29.56 0.07
CA ALA A 703 6.12 -29.50 1.15
C ALA A 703 5.63 -28.06 1.41
N ASP A 704 6.52 -27.09 1.23
CA ASP A 704 6.20 -25.66 1.34
C ASP A 704 7.05 -24.87 0.34
N ILE A 705 6.39 -24.13 -0.54
CA ILE A 705 7.05 -23.29 -1.54
C ILE A 705 6.81 -21.85 -1.14
N ALA A 706 7.89 -21.13 -0.84
CA ALA A 706 7.83 -19.71 -0.53
C ALA A 706 7.09 -18.95 -1.67
N LEU A 707 6.14 -18.10 -1.29
CA LEU A 707 5.36 -17.31 -2.24
C LEU A 707 6.27 -16.43 -3.12
N GLY A 708 5.98 -16.40 -4.42
CA GLY A 708 6.81 -15.74 -5.41
C GLY A 708 7.97 -16.61 -5.94
N TYR A 709 8.14 -17.83 -5.41
CA TYR A 709 9.10 -18.84 -5.86
C TYR A 709 8.43 -20.06 -6.51
N GLU A 710 7.14 -19.97 -6.83
CA GLU A 710 6.43 -21.00 -7.60
C GLU A 710 7.07 -21.22 -8.98
N GLY A 711 7.21 -22.48 -9.35
CA GLY A 711 7.74 -22.88 -10.64
C GLY A 711 6.72 -22.81 -11.77
N VAL A 712 7.19 -22.41 -12.95
CA VAL A 712 6.50 -22.60 -14.22
C VAL A 712 7.34 -23.47 -15.14
N ALA A 713 6.68 -24.24 -15.99
CA ALA A 713 7.28 -24.99 -17.07
C ALA A 713 6.83 -24.43 -18.43
N LEU A 714 7.78 -24.10 -19.29
CA LEU A 714 7.57 -23.73 -20.69
C LEU A 714 7.91 -24.92 -21.57
N LYS A 715 6.96 -25.39 -22.38
CA LYS A 715 7.23 -26.41 -23.40
C LYS A 715 7.74 -25.71 -24.67
N LEU A 716 8.87 -26.15 -25.21
CA LEU A 716 9.43 -25.54 -26.43
C LEU A 716 8.93 -26.26 -27.70
N LYS A 717 8.76 -25.53 -28.80
CA LYS A 717 8.30 -26.09 -30.09
C LYS A 717 9.37 -26.96 -30.78
N ASP A 718 10.63 -26.64 -30.58
CA ASP A 718 11.80 -27.40 -31.06
C ASP A 718 12.14 -28.61 -30.16
N GLY A 719 11.37 -28.83 -29.10
CA GLY A 719 11.54 -29.93 -28.16
C GLY A 719 12.21 -29.49 -26.85
N GLY A 720 11.93 -30.25 -25.78
CA GLY A 720 12.40 -29.91 -24.44
C GLY A 720 11.46 -28.98 -23.66
N LYS A 721 11.90 -28.61 -22.47
CA LYS A 721 11.17 -27.77 -21.51
C LYS A 721 12.13 -26.85 -20.77
N ILE A 722 11.61 -25.72 -20.31
CA ILE A 722 12.29 -24.81 -19.39
C ILE A 722 11.47 -24.75 -18.10
N ASP A 723 12.05 -25.21 -17.02
CA ASP A 723 11.56 -25.03 -15.66
C ASP A 723 12.22 -23.79 -15.06
N GLY A 724 11.44 -22.95 -14.39
CA GLY A 724 11.98 -21.78 -13.73
C GLY A 724 10.92 -20.86 -13.17
N ARG A 725 11.37 -19.70 -12.69
CA ARG A 725 10.48 -18.64 -12.20
C ARG A 725 10.16 -17.69 -13.34
N LEU A 726 8.87 -17.44 -13.53
CA LEU A 726 8.39 -16.49 -14.52
C LEU A 726 8.66 -15.06 -14.01
N MET A 727 9.54 -14.34 -14.69
CA MET A 727 9.82 -12.94 -14.37
C MET A 727 8.90 -12.01 -15.18
N SER A 728 8.55 -12.41 -16.40
CA SER A 728 7.56 -11.73 -17.24
C SER A 728 6.93 -12.73 -18.20
N ASN A 729 5.60 -12.68 -18.36
CA ASN A 729 4.86 -13.45 -19.37
C ASN A 729 4.56 -12.61 -20.63
N ASN A 730 5.33 -11.56 -20.90
CA ASN A 730 5.20 -10.82 -22.14
C ASN A 730 5.93 -11.55 -23.29
N ASP A 731 5.99 -10.96 -24.47
CA ASP A 731 6.82 -11.46 -25.56
C ASP A 731 8.07 -10.59 -25.72
N PRO A 732 9.30 -11.08 -25.54
CA PRO A 732 9.65 -12.44 -25.13
C PRO A 732 9.27 -12.73 -23.67
N ILE A 733 9.01 -14.00 -23.37
CA ILE A 733 8.87 -14.47 -21.99
C ILE A 733 10.23 -14.35 -21.31
N VAL A 734 10.27 -13.86 -20.08
CA VAL A 734 11.48 -13.81 -19.27
C VAL A 734 11.36 -14.85 -18.17
N ILE A 735 12.23 -15.87 -18.21
CA ILE A 735 12.23 -16.96 -17.25
C ILE A 735 13.63 -17.13 -16.63
N THR A 736 13.69 -17.23 -15.31
CA THR A 736 14.94 -17.52 -14.58
C THR A 736 14.90 -18.96 -14.11
N SER A 737 15.82 -19.78 -14.62
CA SER A 737 15.97 -21.20 -14.30
C SER A 737 17.05 -21.45 -13.24
N THR A 738 17.19 -22.70 -12.81
CA THR A 738 18.23 -23.17 -11.88
C THR A 738 19.61 -22.62 -12.22
N GLY A 739 20.36 -22.23 -11.19
CA GLY A 739 21.65 -21.55 -11.34
C GLY A 739 21.53 -20.03 -11.55
N GLY A 740 20.31 -19.48 -11.55
CA GLY A 740 20.07 -18.05 -11.81
C GLY A 740 20.13 -17.68 -13.29
N ILE A 741 20.11 -18.66 -14.19
CA ILE A 741 20.19 -18.43 -15.64
C ILE A 741 18.88 -17.83 -16.12
N THR A 742 18.92 -16.58 -16.57
CA THR A 742 17.74 -15.89 -17.12
C THR A 742 17.78 -15.94 -18.63
N GLN A 743 16.67 -16.38 -19.24
CA GLN A 743 16.50 -16.50 -20.67
C GLN A 743 15.36 -15.61 -21.15
N LEU A 744 15.57 -14.95 -22.30
CA LEU A 744 14.48 -14.38 -23.09
C LEU A 744 13.99 -15.48 -24.01
N VAL A 745 12.70 -15.79 -23.97
CA VAL A 745 12.10 -16.86 -24.77
C VAL A 745 11.00 -16.23 -25.63
N PRO A 746 11.26 -16.00 -26.93
CA PRO A 746 10.23 -15.53 -27.86
C PRO A 746 8.98 -16.42 -27.78
N LYS A 747 7.79 -15.82 -27.68
CA LYS A 747 6.54 -16.61 -27.48
C LYS A 747 6.27 -17.56 -28.65
N ASP A 748 6.73 -17.22 -29.85
CA ASP A 748 6.62 -18.08 -31.03
C ASP A 748 7.46 -19.37 -30.93
N ARG A 749 8.43 -19.46 -30.00
CA ARG A 749 9.21 -20.67 -29.67
C ARG A 749 8.52 -21.56 -28.63
N VAL A 750 7.47 -21.10 -27.96
CA VAL A 750 6.76 -21.86 -26.91
C VAL A 750 5.55 -22.60 -27.49
N ALA A 751 5.42 -23.87 -27.13
CA ALA A 751 4.30 -24.73 -27.50
C ALA A 751 3.20 -24.63 -26.43
N GLY A 752 2.21 -23.76 -26.68
CA GLY A 752 1.07 -23.55 -25.78
C GLY A 752 1.34 -22.46 -24.74
N LYS A 753 0.64 -22.54 -23.60
CA LYS A 753 0.82 -21.63 -22.45
C LYS A 753 1.80 -22.23 -21.44
N GLU A 754 2.35 -21.39 -20.57
CA GLU A 754 3.09 -21.83 -19.41
C GLU A 754 2.23 -22.74 -18.50
N ALA A 755 2.85 -23.77 -17.94
CA ALA A 755 2.20 -24.68 -16.99
C ALA A 755 2.74 -24.41 -15.58
N LYS A 756 1.85 -24.20 -14.59
CA LYS A 756 2.25 -24.15 -13.18
C LYS A 756 2.80 -25.50 -12.75
N MET A 757 3.93 -25.51 -12.06
CA MET A 757 4.53 -26.72 -11.53
C MET A 757 3.85 -27.14 -10.23
N SER A 758 3.71 -28.45 -10.00
CA SER A 758 3.19 -29.04 -8.76
C SER A 758 4.28 -29.39 -7.73
N ARG A 759 5.53 -29.04 -8.02
CA ARG A 759 6.72 -29.32 -7.21
C ARG A 759 7.64 -28.11 -7.15
N SER A 760 8.52 -28.08 -6.17
CA SER A 760 9.48 -26.99 -5.97
C SER A 760 10.54 -26.94 -7.06
N LEU A 761 11.00 -25.72 -7.33
CA LEU A 761 12.20 -25.44 -8.11
C LEU A 761 13.49 -25.66 -7.32
N MET A 762 13.41 -25.66 -5.97
CA MET A 762 14.52 -25.97 -5.09
C MET A 762 14.77 -27.47 -5.11
N MET A 763 16.03 -27.85 -5.32
CA MET A 763 16.46 -29.24 -5.25
C MET A 763 16.47 -29.73 -3.80
N SER A 764 16.04 -30.97 -3.56
CA SER A 764 16.14 -31.59 -2.24
C SER A 764 17.60 -31.81 -1.86
N ALA A 765 17.85 -31.97 -0.56
CA ALA A 765 19.17 -32.27 -0.03
C ALA A 765 19.80 -33.49 -0.71
N GLU A 766 19.01 -34.51 -1.04
CA GLU A 766 19.49 -35.69 -1.75
C GLU A 766 19.88 -35.42 -3.20
N GLN A 767 19.12 -34.58 -3.91
CA GLN A 767 19.50 -34.12 -5.25
C GLN A 767 20.83 -33.34 -5.23
N LEU A 768 21.13 -32.68 -4.11
CA LEU A 768 22.39 -32.00 -3.86
C LEU A 768 23.49 -32.93 -3.30
N GLY A 769 23.21 -34.24 -3.13
CA GLY A 769 24.14 -35.22 -2.59
C GLY A 769 24.52 -34.96 -1.13
N LEU A 770 23.57 -34.51 -0.32
CA LEU A 770 23.73 -34.27 1.12
C LEU A 770 23.15 -35.45 1.91
N SER A 771 23.88 -35.89 2.93
CA SER A 771 23.41 -36.90 3.90
C SER A 771 22.51 -36.27 4.97
N ALA A 772 21.80 -37.10 5.73
CA ALA A 772 20.99 -36.62 6.86
C ALA A 772 21.82 -35.83 7.90
N GLN A 773 23.11 -36.15 8.08
CA GLN A 773 23.99 -35.38 8.98
C GLN A 773 24.34 -34.02 8.37
N ASP A 774 24.62 -33.96 7.07
CA ASP A 774 24.92 -32.69 6.39
C ASP A 774 23.73 -31.73 6.48
N VAL A 775 22.50 -32.24 6.36
CA VAL A 775 21.29 -31.43 6.54
C VAL A 775 21.17 -30.91 7.98
N ALA A 776 21.48 -31.73 8.99
CA ALA A 776 21.47 -31.30 10.38
C ALA A 776 22.51 -30.20 10.65
N ASP A 777 23.70 -30.33 10.06
CA ASP A 777 24.79 -29.34 10.13
C ASP A 777 24.39 -28.02 9.46
N ILE A 778 23.85 -28.07 8.24
CA ILE A 778 23.35 -26.87 7.52
C ILE A 778 22.22 -26.19 8.32
N ALA A 779 21.26 -26.95 8.85
CA ALA A 779 20.17 -26.39 9.64
C ALA A 779 20.69 -25.70 10.92
N ALA A 780 21.72 -26.26 11.58
CA ALA A 780 22.37 -25.62 12.72
C ALA A 780 23.09 -24.32 12.33
N TYR A 781 23.76 -24.28 11.17
CA TYR A 781 24.35 -23.04 10.65
C TYR A 781 23.29 -21.97 10.35
N LEU A 782 22.24 -22.33 9.61
CA LEU A 782 21.17 -21.38 9.24
C LEU A 782 20.42 -20.86 10.47
N ALA A 783 20.28 -21.66 11.53
CA ALA A 783 19.71 -21.22 12.79
C ALA A 783 20.55 -20.14 13.52
N SER A 784 21.83 -19.98 13.18
CA SER A 784 22.68 -18.90 13.72
C SER A 784 22.36 -17.50 13.17
N TYR A 785 21.51 -17.42 12.14
CA TYR A 785 21.06 -16.14 11.57
C TYR A 785 19.94 -15.46 12.38
N LYS A 786 19.45 -16.09 13.45
CA LYS A 786 18.42 -15.55 14.33
C LYS A 786 18.86 -14.34 15.14
#